data_AF-E2NH13-F1
#
_entry.id   AF-E2NH13-F1
#
_cell.length_a   1.000
_cell.length_b   1.000
_cell.length_c   1.000
_cell.angle_alpha   90.00
_cell.angle_beta   90.00
_cell.angle_gamma   90.00
#
_symmetry.space_group_name_H-M   'P 1'
#
loop_
_entity.id
_entity.type
_entity.pdbx_description
1 polymer ?
#
loop_
_entity_poly.entity_id
_entity_poly.type
_entity_poly.pdbx_seq_one_letter_code
_entity_poly.pdbx_strand_id
1 'polypeptide(L)'
;MDMKNIYRIILIIILCTGVLPVCAQGNYYAAMPDVTPPSPTSRVFQKFLGYPISHATGTIDISIPLYTVEAYGLSLPLTLKYHSSGVRVQDPVGVVGRNWALFPGFKISRTIMGKPDEVYPVADVSGNLSDNDYIYMSSSYSTDCDCWNKLGRIYPRMDGQYDIFQINMPGMNASFILQRVNGVDVVKQISDTPLKIIPKLDSSTNFINTRLYGFEVLDDKGVRYVFGEENPVHTLSKTLKYVETQSYGSCFCGWMLREIIFPGDTKISFTYQSIREDVPLFNNTITVLDNGASVVRAGCYHDDMINTSTGSDSSFWRILGSKGYQVTEGNGHPFYYANTSQVPDSIIMPNGLIDFDYTENKLTSFCVKQASTLVRKVQLTYDTVTGNLLKNVHISGEDDYKFTYKNETSSDYLHSGFDWWGYYNGTTRVSSNLPTLNLEIRKTNGSINVPLNQSIGSRAIRTPNAAYMDIYSLVEMTSPTKGKLKINYEPHRFTMQGKDFIVGGLRVKSTELYDPVSAKTIVKSYMYEDTHFMGKNYPDETNLLTTRYICPLDDGSCKVRQRTLSVFSNLPDVRGNSNSVWYGKITETAADWKKVYRYDFRSDEYDNTYPDHFPSLEYVVSKTNRILYSTPWLLSESSYKKSGTAYEKVQTLTNIYEKSEIELKGAVVSPYLFAWRGYSSCQFLEKLTVCYRNDYCDLYGSPVRAFPYRLVTGYHRLKSTCKTTYQSSDSIVEKSVFAYDTERPYNIISKSSLCSGGAEQVERTYYSNNTIPDKESLTTSQRSAIQLLTSRNYLTTPVQQTMEKKDKRLYSVLRGYSSSLSSGMVVEDQYYCKGTDKYEKRISYNKYDIYGNPVYINKDGAEKVVYLWGYKGQYLLAEIKGATYEEVKKALMVDPASMSSCILPSMPLYLNMIDNLYKALPSALITSYTYHPLIGASGIISPNKAKTTFEYNSDSQLIRIKDTEGKTMEEYQYHFRP
;
A
#
# COMPACT_ATOMS: atom_id res chain seq x y z
N MET A 1 39.59 55.87 43.91
CA MET A 1 38.41 55.04 43.63
C MET A 1 38.77 53.61 43.99
N ASP A 2 38.09 53.05 44.99
CA ASP A 2 38.49 51.81 45.65
C ASP A 2 38.37 50.60 44.71
N MET A 3 39.34 49.69 44.71
CA MET A 3 39.45 48.60 43.72
C MET A 3 38.20 47.69 43.74
N LYS A 4 37.57 47.54 44.91
CA LYS A 4 36.28 46.84 45.08
C LYS A 4 35.11 47.50 44.34
N ASN A 5 35.12 48.82 44.17
CA ASN A 5 34.06 49.53 43.44
C ASN A 5 34.23 49.39 41.93
N ILE A 6 35.46 49.24 41.43
CA ILE A 6 35.72 48.95 40.01
C ILE A 6 35.21 47.55 39.65
N TYR A 7 35.47 46.54 40.49
CA TYR A 7 34.92 45.20 40.27
C TYR A 7 33.39 45.15 40.34
N ARG A 8 32.75 45.91 41.23
CA ARG A 8 31.29 46.01 41.29
C ARG A 8 30.70 46.70 40.06
N ILE A 9 31.34 47.74 39.54
CA ILE A 9 30.91 48.41 38.31
C ILE A 9 31.07 47.49 37.10
N ILE A 10 32.17 46.74 37.01
CA ILE A 10 32.38 45.74 35.94
C ILE A 10 31.36 44.60 36.04
N LEU A 11 31.05 44.11 37.24
CA LEU A 11 30.02 43.07 37.43
C LEU A 11 28.61 43.56 37.08
N ILE A 12 28.28 44.81 37.42
CA ILE A 12 27.00 45.45 37.06
C ILE A 12 26.90 45.69 35.56
N ILE A 13 28.00 46.08 34.90
CA ILE A 13 28.03 46.21 33.42
C ILE A 13 27.83 44.83 32.78
N ILE A 14 28.49 43.76 33.27
CA ILE A 14 28.34 42.39 32.75
C ILE A 14 26.92 41.83 33.01
N LEU A 15 26.31 42.15 34.15
CA LEU A 15 24.92 41.78 34.48
C LEU A 15 23.87 42.60 33.70
N CYS A 16 24.17 43.85 33.36
CA CYS A 16 23.27 44.71 32.57
C CYS A 16 23.44 44.55 31.05
N THR A 17 24.57 44.03 30.55
CA THR A 17 24.74 43.63 29.13
C THR A 17 24.34 42.17 28.87
N GLY A 18 23.90 41.47 29.92
CA GLY A 18 23.70 40.02 29.92
C GLY A 18 22.29 39.53 29.58
N VAL A 19 21.45 40.27 28.86
CA VAL A 19 20.26 39.73 28.16
C VAL A 19 19.90 40.64 26.98
N LEU A 20 20.65 40.57 25.89
CA LEU A 20 20.03 40.70 24.57
C LEU A 20 19.93 39.27 24.04
N PRO A 21 18.76 38.81 23.58
CA PRO A 21 18.73 37.60 22.79
C PRO A 21 19.60 37.88 21.58
N VAL A 22 20.81 37.30 21.56
CA VAL A 22 21.51 37.07 20.32
C VAL A 22 20.61 36.08 19.59
N CYS A 23 19.70 36.61 18.77
CA CYS A 23 19.08 35.84 17.72
C CYS A 23 20.24 35.29 16.89
N ALA A 24 20.60 34.04 17.14
CA ALA A 24 21.49 33.31 16.27
C ALA A 24 20.99 33.51 14.84
N GLN A 25 21.93 33.72 13.91
CA GLN A 25 21.66 33.85 12.49
C GLN A 25 20.66 32.78 12.07
N GLY A 26 19.40 33.17 11.85
CA GLY A 26 18.41 32.28 11.28
C GLY A 26 18.91 31.93 9.90
N ASN A 27 19.47 30.73 9.75
CA ASN A 27 19.67 30.17 8.43
C ASN A 27 18.30 30.21 7.76
N TYR A 28 18.17 30.96 6.67
CA TYR A 28 16.98 30.93 5.83
C TYR A 28 16.93 29.55 5.16
N TYR A 29 16.50 28.53 5.90
CA TYR A 29 16.49 27.14 5.45
C TYR A 29 15.64 27.02 4.19
N ALA A 30 16.08 26.18 3.25
CA ALA A 30 15.29 25.81 2.09
C ALA A 30 13.92 25.28 2.54
N ALA A 31 12.86 25.58 1.77
CA ALA A 31 11.52 25.08 2.06
C ALA A 31 11.56 23.55 2.21
N MET A 32 10.87 23.04 3.24
CA MET A 32 10.74 21.62 3.56
C MET A 32 10.23 20.83 2.34
N PRO A 33 10.66 19.57 2.13
CA PRO A 33 9.91 18.65 1.29
C PRO A 33 8.53 18.46 1.92
N ASP A 34 7.50 18.61 1.11
CA ASP A 34 6.09 18.53 1.53
C ASP A 34 5.64 17.09 1.82
N VAL A 35 6.52 16.10 1.62
CA VAL A 35 6.19 14.67 1.74
C VAL A 35 7.31 13.93 2.47
N THR A 36 6.98 13.24 3.56
CA THR A 36 7.88 12.28 4.21
C THR A 36 7.47 10.85 3.82
N PRO A 37 8.32 10.12 3.08
CA PRO A 37 8.04 8.74 2.68
C PRO A 37 8.07 7.80 3.88
N PRO A 38 7.46 6.60 3.77
CA PRO A 38 7.61 5.59 4.81
C PRO A 38 9.04 5.03 4.85
N SER A 39 9.28 4.12 5.79
CA SER A 39 10.57 3.42 5.92
C SER A 39 11.01 2.73 4.60
N PRO A 40 12.31 2.46 4.42
CA PRO A 40 12.82 1.86 3.19
C PRO A 40 12.10 0.57 2.75
N THR A 41 11.95 -0.42 3.65
CA THR A 41 11.19 -1.65 3.36
C THR A 41 9.72 -1.35 3.01
N SER A 42 9.07 -0.43 3.73
CA SER A 42 7.69 -0.03 3.45
C SER A 42 7.53 0.62 2.07
N ARG A 43 8.52 1.40 1.63
CA ARG A 43 8.55 2.01 0.29
C ARG A 43 8.63 0.96 -0.82
N VAL A 44 9.30 -0.18 -0.59
CA VAL A 44 9.29 -1.30 -1.55
C VAL A 44 7.85 -1.80 -1.76
N PHE A 45 7.07 -2.00 -0.68
CA PHE A 45 5.66 -2.41 -0.79
C PHE A 45 4.78 -1.34 -1.46
N GLN A 46 4.98 -0.07 -1.13
CA GLN A 46 4.25 1.03 -1.77
C GLN A 46 4.44 1.07 -3.28
N LYS A 47 5.60 0.61 -3.80
CA LYS A 47 5.82 0.50 -5.24
C LYS A 47 4.79 -0.41 -5.91
N PHE A 48 4.47 -1.56 -5.32
CA PHE A 48 3.46 -2.47 -5.88
C PHE A 48 2.03 -1.91 -5.80
N LEU A 49 1.77 -0.95 -4.92
CA LEU A 49 0.47 -0.28 -4.79
C LEU A 49 0.35 0.95 -5.73
N GLY A 50 1.40 1.77 -5.83
CA GLY A 50 1.44 2.98 -6.66
C GLY A 50 1.79 2.73 -8.13
N TYR A 51 2.54 1.65 -8.39
CA TYR A 51 2.87 1.10 -9.70
C TYR A 51 2.29 -0.33 -9.76
N PRO A 52 0.97 -0.49 -9.98
CA PRO A 52 0.35 -1.80 -10.04
C PRO A 52 0.91 -2.65 -11.18
N ILE A 53 1.12 -3.94 -10.91
CA ILE A 53 1.51 -4.91 -11.94
C ILE A 53 0.34 -5.12 -12.90
N SER A 54 0.53 -4.75 -14.17
CA SER A 54 -0.52 -4.86 -15.21
C SER A 54 0.07 -4.67 -16.60
N HIS A 55 -0.53 -5.33 -17.59
CA HIS A 55 -0.25 -5.07 -19.01
C HIS A 55 -0.39 -3.58 -19.37
N ALA A 56 -1.36 -2.86 -18.78
CA ALA A 56 -1.56 -1.43 -19.03
C ALA A 56 -0.38 -0.57 -18.56
N THR A 57 0.42 -1.05 -17.61
CA THR A 57 1.59 -0.32 -17.09
C THR A 57 2.91 -0.86 -17.68
N GLY A 58 2.82 -1.81 -18.61
CA GLY A 58 3.97 -2.45 -19.23
C GLY A 58 4.68 -3.48 -18.36
N THR A 59 4.09 -3.91 -17.23
CA THR A 59 4.71 -4.86 -16.30
C THR A 59 4.03 -6.24 -16.33
N ILE A 60 4.72 -7.25 -15.81
CA ILE A 60 4.24 -8.64 -15.69
C ILE A 60 4.34 -9.15 -14.25
N ASP A 61 3.50 -10.12 -13.87
CA ASP A 61 3.43 -10.64 -12.50
C ASP A 61 4.36 -11.83 -12.31
N ILE A 62 5.53 -11.57 -11.74
CA ILE A 62 6.49 -12.60 -11.35
C ILE A 62 6.34 -12.81 -9.85
N SER A 63 5.64 -13.88 -9.50
CA SER A 63 5.34 -14.28 -8.12
C SER A 63 5.84 -15.70 -7.86
N ILE A 64 6.65 -15.89 -6.83
CA ILE A 64 7.20 -17.18 -6.39
C ILE A 64 6.59 -17.53 -5.02
N PRO A 65 5.68 -18.50 -4.94
CA PRO A 65 5.15 -18.96 -3.66
C PRO A 65 6.25 -19.69 -2.90
N LEU A 66 6.57 -19.24 -1.68
CA LEU A 66 7.59 -19.88 -0.85
C LEU A 66 6.94 -20.84 0.16
N TYR A 67 5.85 -20.37 0.76
CA TYR A 67 5.07 -21.12 1.73
C TYR A 67 3.71 -20.49 1.99
N THR A 68 2.70 -21.25 2.39
CA THR A 68 1.41 -20.70 2.85
C THR A 68 1.08 -21.23 4.23
N VAL A 69 0.87 -20.31 5.18
CA VAL A 69 0.36 -20.64 6.51
C VAL A 69 -1.16 -20.77 6.43
N GLU A 70 -1.68 -21.96 6.73
CA GLU A 70 -3.12 -22.19 6.85
C GLU A 70 -3.50 -22.30 8.33
N ALA A 71 -4.37 -21.42 8.80
CA ALA A 71 -4.82 -21.42 10.18
C ALA A 71 -6.26 -20.92 10.31
N TYR A 72 -7.16 -21.76 10.83
CA TYR A 72 -8.54 -21.36 11.18
C TYR A 72 -9.32 -20.72 10.03
N GLY A 73 -9.12 -21.21 8.80
CA GLY A 73 -9.76 -20.66 7.59
C GLY A 73 -9.16 -19.34 7.08
N LEU A 74 -8.06 -18.87 7.69
CA LEU A 74 -7.21 -17.81 7.17
C LEU A 74 -5.99 -18.43 6.46
N SER A 75 -5.76 -18.01 5.22
CA SER A 75 -4.59 -18.35 4.43
C SER A 75 -3.62 -17.17 4.40
N LEU A 76 -2.39 -17.40 4.84
CA LEU A 76 -1.32 -16.41 4.91
C LEU A 76 -0.17 -16.85 3.98
N PRO A 77 -0.16 -16.41 2.70
CA PRO A 77 0.86 -16.80 1.73
C PRO A 77 2.13 -15.95 1.89
N LEU A 78 3.27 -16.60 2.13
CA LEU A 78 4.61 -16.03 1.97
C LEU A 78 5.04 -16.17 0.51
N THR A 79 5.05 -15.06 -0.22
CA THR A 79 5.32 -15.03 -1.66
C THR A 79 6.36 -13.98 -1.98
N LEU A 80 7.36 -14.35 -2.77
CA LEU A 80 8.33 -13.41 -3.30
C LEU A 80 7.78 -12.82 -4.61
N LYS A 81 7.68 -11.49 -4.71
CA LYS A 81 7.18 -10.80 -5.92
C LYS A 81 8.23 -9.87 -6.50
N TYR A 82 8.39 -9.88 -7.82
CA TYR A 82 9.30 -8.98 -8.54
C TYR A 82 8.54 -7.91 -9.31
N HIS A 83 9.06 -6.68 -9.29
CA HIS A 83 8.50 -5.55 -10.01
C HIS A 83 9.30 -5.23 -11.29
N SER A 84 8.69 -5.44 -12.47
CA SER A 84 9.39 -5.40 -13.76
C SER A 84 9.53 -4.02 -14.43
N SER A 85 9.37 -2.91 -13.68
CA SER A 85 9.41 -1.54 -14.21
C SER A 85 10.82 -0.94 -14.38
N GLY A 86 11.86 -1.77 -14.24
CA GLY A 86 13.25 -1.33 -14.13
C GLY A 86 13.67 -0.87 -12.72
N VAL A 87 14.97 -0.69 -12.53
CA VAL A 87 15.60 -0.35 -11.25
C VAL A 87 15.98 1.13 -11.23
N ARG A 88 15.45 1.89 -10.28
CA ARG A 88 15.88 3.29 -10.04
C ARG A 88 17.07 3.32 -9.08
N VAL A 89 17.99 4.24 -9.31
CA VAL A 89 19.21 4.40 -8.52
C VAL A 89 18.88 4.68 -7.04
N GLN A 90 17.80 5.42 -6.80
CA GLN A 90 17.31 5.81 -5.48
C GLN A 90 16.29 4.84 -4.85
N ASP A 91 15.91 3.76 -5.54
CA ASP A 91 14.99 2.77 -4.96
C ASP A 91 15.71 2.02 -3.83
N PRO A 92 15.04 1.80 -2.67
CA PRO A 92 15.58 0.96 -1.62
C PRO A 92 15.76 -0.47 -2.14
N VAL A 93 16.83 -1.12 -1.70
CA VAL A 93 17.13 -2.49 -2.13
C VAL A 93 16.19 -3.50 -1.49
N GLY A 94 15.76 -3.29 -0.24
CA GLY A 94 14.98 -4.27 0.51
C GLY A 94 15.82 -5.45 1.02
N VAL A 95 15.21 -6.27 1.86
CA VAL A 95 15.84 -7.47 2.44
C VAL A 95 15.98 -8.65 1.48
N VAL A 96 15.19 -8.66 0.41
CA VAL A 96 15.15 -9.76 -0.58
C VAL A 96 15.72 -9.37 -1.94
N GLY A 97 16.43 -8.25 -2.02
CA GLY A 97 17.10 -7.79 -3.24
C GLY A 97 16.26 -6.83 -4.08
N ARG A 98 16.93 -6.12 -5.00
CA ARG A 98 16.32 -5.02 -5.77
C ARG A 98 15.04 -5.45 -6.51
N ASN A 99 14.01 -4.61 -6.43
CA ASN A 99 12.67 -4.83 -7.03
C ASN A 99 11.95 -6.11 -6.56
N TRP A 100 12.51 -6.88 -5.64
CA TRP A 100 11.83 -7.99 -4.99
C TRP A 100 11.21 -7.55 -3.66
N ALA A 101 10.09 -8.16 -3.31
CA ALA A 101 9.46 -7.99 -2.01
C ALA A 101 8.89 -9.32 -1.51
N LEU A 102 9.01 -9.58 -0.21
CA LEU A 102 8.36 -10.70 0.45
C LEU A 102 6.97 -10.25 0.91
N PHE A 103 5.93 -10.81 0.30
CA PHE A 103 4.54 -10.55 0.67
C PHE A 103 4.01 -11.60 1.65
N PRO A 104 3.05 -11.22 2.51
CA PRO A 104 2.56 -9.85 2.74
C PRO A 104 3.58 -9.00 3.54
N GLY A 105 3.41 -7.68 3.54
CA GLY A 105 4.32 -6.78 4.27
C GLY A 105 4.13 -6.74 5.79
N PHE A 106 3.05 -7.35 6.31
CA PHE A 106 2.71 -7.44 7.74
C PHE A 106 2.74 -6.09 8.48
N LYS A 107 2.29 -5.01 7.83
CA LYS A 107 2.34 -3.67 8.41
C LYS A 107 1.28 -2.74 7.85
N ILE A 108 0.99 -1.70 8.63
CA ILE A 108 0.39 -0.46 8.15
C ILE A 108 1.55 0.52 7.91
N SER A 109 1.61 1.14 6.73
CA SER A 109 2.59 2.18 6.39
C SER A 109 1.92 3.53 6.22
N ARG A 110 2.63 4.61 6.52
CA ARG A 110 2.17 5.99 6.37
C ARG A 110 3.13 6.80 5.52
N THR A 111 2.58 7.49 4.54
CA THR A 111 3.24 8.63 3.88
C THR A 111 2.70 9.89 4.54
N ILE A 112 3.60 10.68 5.14
CA ILE A 112 3.21 11.92 5.80
C ILE A 112 3.21 13.03 4.75
N MET A 113 2.11 13.74 4.61
CA MET A 113 1.92 14.87 3.72
C MET A 113 1.93 16.12 4.59
N GLY A 114 2.96 16.96 4.51
CA GLY A 114 3.16 18.06 5.45
C GLY A 114 3.63 17.56 6.82
N LYS A 115 2.71 17.36 7.75
CA LYS A 115 2.95 17.10 9.18
C LYS A 115 2.10 15.93 9.68
N PRO A 116 2.46 15.32 10.83
CA PRO A 116 1.70 14.19 11.34
C PRO A 116 0.26 14.56 11.79
N ASP A 117 -0.77 14.05 11.11
CA ASP A 117 -2.21 14.29 11.39
C ASP A 117 -2.61 14.15 12.86
N GLU A 118 -2.12 13.13 13.59
CA GLU A 118 -2.48 12.95 15.00
C GLU A 118 -1.94 14.08 15.88
N VAL A 119 -0.86 14.76 15.48
CA VAL A 119 -0.23 15.85 16.24
C VAL A 119 -0.76 17.21 15.76
N TYR A 120 -0.86 17.36 14.44
CA TYR A 120 -1.32 18.55 13.74
C TYR A 120 -2.60 18.21 12.99
N PRO A 121 -3.76 18.27 13.65
CA PRO A 121 -4.97 17.77 13.04
C PRO A 121 -5.39 18.57 11.82
N VAL A 122 -5.96 17.84 10.85
CA VAL A 122 -6.64 18.44 9.72
C VAL A 122 -7.97 19.04 10.16
N ALA A 123 -8.48 20.02 9.42
CA ALA A 123 -9.75 20.69 9.71
C ALA A 123 -10.93 19.72 9.84
N ASP A 124 -11.82 20.03 10.78
CA ASP A 124 -13.02 19.25 11.04
C ASP A 124 -13.99 19.35 9.84
N VAL A 125 -14.51 18.21 9.39
CA VAL A 125 -15.14 18.05 8.06
C VAL A 125 -16.58 18.58 7.99
N SER A 126 -16.95 19.48 8.90
CA SER A 126 -18.29 20.05 8.96
C SER A 126 -18.67 20.96 7.78
N GLY A 127 -17.74 21.28 6.85
CA GLY A 127 -18.03 22.11 5.67
C GLY A 127 -16.83 22.42 4.77
N ASN A 128 -16.93 23.52 4.01
CA ASN A 128 -15.76 24.11 3.36
C ASN A 128 -14.76 24.56 4.42
N LEU A 129 -13.45 24.47 4.12
CA LEU A 129 -12.42 25.10 4.94
C LEU A 129 -12.78 26.57 5.17
N SER A 130 -12.92 26.95 6.44
CA SER A 130 -13.22 28.32 6.87
C SER A 130 -11.95 29.17 6.83
N ASP A 131 -12.10 30.49 6.82
CA ASP A 131 -10.95 31.39 6.92
C ASP A 131 -10.11 31.06 8.16
N ASN A 132 -10.76 30.69 9.28
CA ASN A 132 -10.10 30.24 10.52
C ASN A 132 -9.20 29.00 10.33
N ASP A 133 -9.63 28.03 9.52
CA ASP A 133 -8.85 26.82 9.25
C ASP A 133 -7.54 27.16 8.53
N TYR A 134 -7.60 28.06 7.55
CA TYR A 134 -6.41 28.57 6.88
C TYR A 134 -5.46 29.32 7.84
N ILE A 135 -5.99 30.02 8.86
CA ILE A 135 -5.17 30.63 9.93
C ILE A 135 -4.47 29.56 10.76
N TYR A 136 -5.18 28.52 11.19
CA TYR A 136 -4.59 27.47 12.01
C TYR A 136 -3.50 26.72 11.25
N MET A 137 -3.69 26.49 9.95
CA MET A 137 -2.72 25.88 9.06
C MET A 137 -1.49 26.79 8.81
N SER A 138 -1.65 28.11 8.78
CA SER A 138 -0.55 29.07 8.59
C SER A 138 0.25 29.35 9.86
N SER A 139 -0.40 29.35 11.03
CA SER A 139 0.22 29.61 12.35
C SER A 139 1.40 28.68 12.66
N SER A 140 1.41 27.52 12.01
CA SER A 140 2.44 26.50 11.98
C SER A 140 3.82 26.96 11.46
N TYR A 141 3.89 28.11 10.77
CA TYR A 141 5.11 28.66 10.15
C TYR A 141 5.60 29.96 10.79
N SER A 142 4.83 30.56 11.71
CA SER A 142 5.27 31.74 12.46
C SER A 142 6.23 31.30 13.56
N THR A 143 7.46 31.84 13.53
CA THR A 143 8.44 31.69 14.62
C THR A 143 8.34 32.82 15.64
N ASP A 144 7.57 33.88 15.33
CA ASP A 144 7.32 34.97 16.25
C ASP A 144 6.22 34.60 17.23
N CYS A 145 6.67 34.49 18.48
CA CYS A 145 5.99 34.76 19.74
C CYS A 145 4.47 34.94 19.64
N ASP A 146 3.71 34.04 20.24
CA ASP A 146 2.41 34.40 20.81
C ASP A 146 1.47 35.17 19.86
N CYS A 147 0.96 34.48 18.83
CA CYS A 147 -0.16 34.98 18.03
C CYS A 147 -1.44 34.97 18.88
N TRP A 148 -1.56 35.94 19.78
CA TRP A 148 -2.78 36.22 20.55
C TRP A 148 -3.80 36.85 19.61
N ASN A 149 -5.04 36.32 19.62
CA ASN A 149 -6.17 37.07 19.06
C ASN A 149 -6.69 38.12 20.07
N LYS A 150 -7.64 38.98 19.68
CA LYS A 150 -8.40 39.91 20.57
C LYS A 150 -9.03 39.21 21.80
N LEU A 151 -9.00 37.87 21.88
CA LEU A 151 -9.54 37.02 22.96
C LEU A 151 -8.45 36.30 23.79
N GLY A 152 -7.16 36.51 23.54
CA GLY A 152 -6.04 35.94 24.30
C GLY A 152 -5.83 34.42 24.16
N ARG A 153 -6.22 33.80 23.03
CA ARG A 153 -6.05 32.35 22.80
C ARG A 153 -4.90 32.03 21.86
N ILE A 154 -4.11 31.00 22.22
CA ILE A 154 -3.11 30.36 21.37
C ILE A 154 -3.82 29.52 20.30
N TYR A 155 -3.48 29.74 19.03
CA TYR A 155 -4.02 28.98 17.89
C TYR A 155 -3.49 27.53 17.90
N PRO A 156 -4.34 26.48 17.82
CA PRO A 156 -3.87 25.12 17.56
C PRO A 156 -3.18 25.06 16.19
N ARG A 157 -1.96 24.51 16.16
CA ARG A 157 -1.24 24.25 14.91
C ARG A 157 -1.94 23.13 14.17
N MET A 158 -2.41 23.38 12.95
CA MET A 158 -3.09 22.40 12.12
C MET A 158 -2.26 22.01 10.90
N ASP A 159 -2.57 20.84 10.34
CA ASP A 159 -2.13 20.45 9.00
C ASP A 159 -3.26 20.66 7.99
N GLY A 160 -2.89 21.03 6.78
CA GLY A 160 -3.79 21.13 5.65
C GLY A 160 -3.86 19.90 4.77
N GLN A 161 -2.93 18.99 4.93
CA GLN A 161 -2.80 17.80 4.11
C GLN A 161 -3.05 16.56 4.95
N TYR A 162 -3.81 15.62 4.41
CA TYR A 162 -4.03 14.32 5.03
C TYR A 162 -2.86 13.39 4.79
N ASP A 163 -2.46 12.69 5.84
CA ASP A 163 -1.53 11.60 5.73
C ASP A 163 -2.18 10.35 5.16
N ILE A 164 -1.43 9.67 4.30
CA ILE A 164 -1.94 8.51 3.57
C ILE A 164 -1.45 7.24 4.26
N PHE A 165 -2.38 6.50 4.86
CA PHE A 165 -2.13 5.21 5.47
C PHE A 165 -2.50 4.09 4.50
N GLN A 166 -1.70 3.03 4.49
CA GLN A 166 -1.92 1.84 3.65
C GLN A 166 -1.72 0.59 4.48
N ILE A 167 -2.69 -0.31 4.43
CA ILE A 167 -2.64 -1.63 5.06
C ILE A 167 -2.31 -2.70 4.02
N ASN A 168 -1.34 -3.55 4.33
CA ASN A 168 -0.95 -4.69 3.51
C ASN A 168 -1.14 -6.00 4.31
N MET A 169 -2.27 -6.68 4.11
CA MET A 169 -2.61 -7.95 4.77
C MET A 169 -2.91 -9.06 3.75
N PRO A 170 -2.85 -10.34 4.14
CA PRO A 170 -3.33 -11.44 3.30
C PRO A 170 -4.77 -11.20 2.83
N GLY A 171 -4.97 -11.16 1.52
CA GLY A 171 -6.29 -11.05 0.91
C GLY A 171 -6.99 -9.69 1.07
N MET A 172 -6.43 -8.73 1.79
CA MET A 172 -7.05 -7.42 2.04
C MET A 172 -6.03 -6.29 2.06
N ASN A 173 -6.19 -5.33 1.16
CA ASN A 173 -5.46 -4.06 1.16
C ASN A 173 -6.45 -2.92 1.23
N ALA A 174 -6.13 -1.88 1.97
CA ALA A 174 -6.92 -0.65 2.02
C ALA A 174 -6.02 0.56 2.14
N SER A 175 -6.49 1.68 1.62
CA SER A 175 -5.91 2.99 1.91
C SER A 175 -6.91 3.77 2.75
N PHE A 176 -6.43 4.51 3.74
CA PHE A 176 -7.27 5.32 4.62
C PHE A 176 -6.51 6.56 5.09
N ILE A 177 -7.25 7.51 5.64
CA ILE A 177 -6.74 8.72 6.28
C ILE A 177 -7.28 8.82 7.70
N LEU A 178 -6.69 9.70 8.51
CA LEU A 178 -7.28 10.14 9.77
C LEU A 178 -8.07 11.42 9.50
N GLN A 179 -9.37 11.35 9.71
CA GLN A 179 -10.28 12.46 9.53
C GLN A 179 -10.75 12.95 10.89
N ARG A 180 -10.68 14.27 11.11
CA ARG A 180 -11.21 14.90 12.32
C ARG A 180 -12.73 15.07 12.18
N VAL A 181 -13.49 14.48 13.11
CA VAL A 181 -14.96 14.60 13.17
C VAL A 181 -15.37 14.92 14.60
N ASN A 182 -16.01 16.07 14.81
CA ASN A 182 -16.42 16.56 16.13
C ASN A 182 -15.27 16.57 17.16
N GLY A 183 -14.09 17.02 16.75
CA GLY A 183 -12.92 17.07 17.63
C GLY A 183 -12.18 15.74 17.85
N VAL A 184 -12.62 14.62 17.24
CA VAL A 184 -11.99 13.29 17.38
C VAL A 184 -11.43 12.80 16.05
N ASP A 185 -10.20 12.26 16.06
CA ASP A 185 -9.60 11.62 14.88
C ASP A 185 -10.21 10.23 14.68
N VAL A 186 -10.85 10.03 13.53
CA VAL A 186 -11.48 8.77 13.13
C VAL A 186 -10.93 8.31 11.78
N VAL A 187 -10.91 7.00 11.56
CA VAL A 187 -10.46 6.47 10.27
C VAL A 187 -11.54 6.70 9.21
N LYS A 188 -11.13 7.35 8.12
CA LYS A 188 -11.91 7.42 6.88
C LYS A 188 -11.20 6.59 5.82
N GLN A 189 -11.82 5.47 5.45
CA GLN A 189 -11.32 4.63 4.36
C GLN A 189 -11.52 5.33 3.01
N ILE A 190 -10.56 5.15 2.11
CA ILE A 190 -10.62 5.70 0.76
C ILE A 190 -11.48 4.84 -0.14
N SER A 191 -11.27 3.53 -0.12
CA SER A 191 -12.13 2.56 -0.80
C SER A 191 -13.08 1.93 0.20
N ASP A 192 -14.33 1.68 -0.20
CA ASP A 192 -15.31 0.99 0.64
C ASP A 192 -14.93 -0.48 0.83
N THR A 193 -14.25 -0.80 1.93
CA THR A 193 -13.92 -2.18 2.32
C THR A 193 -14.70 -2.61 3.55
N PRO A 194 -14.88 -3.92 3.79
CA PRO A 194 -15.56 -4.41 5.00
C PRO A 194 -14.70 -4.34 6.26
N LEU A 195 -13.48 -3.78 6.16
CA LEU A 195 -12.59 -3.62 7.32
C LEU A 195 -13.16 -2.61 8.30
N LYS A 196 -13.02 -2.89 9.59
CA LYS A 196 -13.19 -1.89 10.65
C LYS A 196 -11.83 -1.57 11.23
N ILE A 197 -11.35 -0.35 10.99
CA ILE A 197 -10.01 0.11 11.40
C ILE A 197 -10.16 1.10 12.56
N ILE A 198 -9.49 0.82 13.67
CA ILE A 198 -9.57 1.60 14.91
C ILE A 198 -8.15 2.10 15.25
N PRO A 199 -7.88 3.41 15.18
CA PRO A 199 -6.58 3.95 15.59
C PRO A 199 -6.46 3.87 17.11
N LYS A 200 -5.27 3.51 17.61
CA LYS A 200 -4.96 3.47 19.04
C LYS A 200 -4.17 4.72 19.39
N LEU A 201 -4.88 5.68 20.00
CA LEU A 201 -4.35 6.98 20.36
C LEU A 201 -4.04 7.06 21.86
N ASP A 202 -2.93 7.68 22.22
CA ASP A 202 -2.64 8.09 23.59
C ASP A 202 -3.10 9.54 23.82
N SER A 203 -3.76 9.79 24.95
CA SER A 203 -4.27 11.10 25.36
C SER A 203 -3.26 11.91 26.17
N SER A 204 -2.10 11.34 26.52
CA SER A 204 -1.06 12.04 27.26
C SER A 204 -0.36 13.10 26.37
N THR A 205 -0.33 14.36 26.81
CA THR A 205 -0.08 15.54 25.96
C THR A 205 1.40 15.79 25.60
N ASN A 206 2.33 14.90 25.94
CA ASN A 206 3.75 15.27 26.04
C ASN A 206 4.69 14.60 25.02
N PHE A 207 4.23 13.69 24.16
CA PHE A 207 5.12 12.97 23.23
C PHE A 207 4.54 12.85 21.81
N ILE A 208 5.16 13.57 20.87
CA ILE A 208 4.81 13.59 19.43
C ILE A 208 4.87 12.17 18.84
N ASN A 209 5.86 11.36 19.23
CA ASN A 209 6.10 10.04 18.63
C ASN A 209 5.10 8.96 19.08
N THR A 210 4.52 9.05 20.27
CA THR A 210 3.72 7.96 20.87
C THR A 210 2.21 8.16 20.77
N ARG A 211 1.77 9.31 20.24
CA ARG A 211 0.34 9.66 20.20
C ARG A 211 -0.50 8.67 19.38
N LEU A 212 0.04 8.11 18.29
CA LEU A 212 -0.58 7.04 17.50
C LEU A 212 0.28 5.79 17.58
N TYR A 213 0.14 4.99 18.64
CA TYR A 213 1.04 3.87 18.91
C TYR A 213 0.65 2.57 18.21
N GLY A 214 -0.56 2.48 17.65
CA GLY A 214 -1.02 1.26 16.99
C GLY A 214 -2.38 1.36 16.33
N PHE A 215 -2.85 0.23 15.81
CA PHE A 215 -4.18 0.06 15.22
C PHE A 215 -4.76 -1.30 15.61
N GLU A 216 -6.09 -1.35 15.69
CA GLU A 216 -6.83 -2.61 15.72
C GLU A 216 -7.73 -2.66 14.49
N VAL A 217 -7.62 -3.75 13.72
CA VAL A 217 -8.37 -3.95 12.48
C VAL A 217 -9.21 -5.21 12.61
N LEU A 218 -10.50 -5.14 12.31
CA LEU A 218 -11.36 -6.32 12.21
C LEU A 218 -11.68 -6.58 10.74
N ASP A 219 -11.54 -7.83 10.30
CA ASP A 219 -12.00 -8.26 8.98
C ASP A 219 -13.49 -8.63 8.96
N ASP A 220 -13.98 -9.00 7.79
CA ASP A 220 -15.37 -9.31 7.50
C ASP A 220 -15.89 -10.63 8.10
N LYS A 221 -15.01 -11.34 8.83
CA LYS A 221 -15.28 -12.59 9.56
C LYS A 221 -15.02 -12.45 11.06
N GLY A 222 -14.79 -11.23 11.55
CA GLY A 222 -14.54 -10.94 12.95
C GLY A 222 -13.15 -11.36 13.45
N VAL A 223 -12.20 -11.68 12.57
CA VAL A 223 -10.79 -11.87 12.95
C VAL A 223 -10.18 -10.50 13.24
N ARG A 224 -9.44 -10.40 14.33
CA ARG A 224 -8.85 -9.16 14.81
C ARG A 224 -7.34 -9.14 14.58
N TYR A 225 -6.85 -8.09 13.94
CA TYR A 225 -5.45 -7.85 13.63
C TYR A 225 -4.97 -6.66 14.47
N VAL A 226 -3.91 -6.86 15.24
CA VAL A 226 -3.38 -5.85 16.16
C VAL A 226 -2.02 -5.38 15.64
N PHE A 227 -1.90 -4.08 15.37
CA PHE A 227 -0.69 -3.46 14.83
C PHE A 227 -0.07 -2.47 15.82
N GLY A 228 1.26 -2.33 15.77
CA GLY A 228 2.00 -1.34 16.54
C GLY A 228 2.40 -1.83 17.92
N GLU A 229 2.71 -0.88 18.81
CA GLU A 229 3.11 -1.15 20.19
C GLU A 229 1.92 -1.45 21.10
N GLU A 230 2.18 -2.05 22.25
CA GLU A 230 1.24 -1.94 23.38
C GLU A 230 1.31 -0.52 23.94
N ASN A 231 0.24 -0.07 24.60
CA ASN A 231 0.15 1.31 25.06
C ASN A 231 1.44 1.73 25.81
N PRO A 232 2.23 2.69 25.26
CA PRO A 232 3.57 2.98 25.74
C PRO A 232 3.60 3.81 27.03
N VAL A 233 2.44 4.15 27.63
CA VAL A 233 2.31 4.92 28.88
C VAL A 233 3.11 4.31 30.05
N HIS A 234 3.54 3.06 29.94
CA HIS A 234 4.47 2.43 30.89
C HIS A 234 5.92 2.40 30.35
N THR A 235 6.65 3.48 30.63
CA THR A 235 8.13 3.63 30.61
C THR A 235 8.86 3.87 29.27
N LEU A 236 9.46 5.07 29.15
CA LEU A 236 10.39 5.54 28.09
C LEU A 236 11.69 4.71 27.96
N SER A 237 11.83 3.59 28.68
CA SER A 237 13.03 2.74 28.68
C SER A 237 12.92 1.53 27.75
N LYS A 238 11.79 1.35 27.04
CA LYS A 238 11.56 0.16 26.21
C LYS A 238 11.97 0.42 24.75
N THR A 239 12.80 -0.48 24.21
CA THR A 239 13.09 -0.52 22.76
C THR A 239 11.80 -0.75 21.99
N LEU A 240 11.45 0.17 21.10
CA LEU A 240 10.32 0.04 20.18
C LEU A 240 10.64 -1.04 19.13
N LYS A 241 9.80 -2.06 19.03
CA LYS A 241 9.99 -3.23 18.15
C LYS A 241 8.94 -3.34 17.05
N TYR A 242 7.76 -2.75 17.26
CA TYR A 242 6.59 -2.91 16.39
C TYR A 242 6.23 -1.62 15.64
N VAL A 243 7.11 -0.62 15.67
CA VAL A 243 6.93 0.65 14.97
C VAL A 243 8.21 1.05 14.24
N GLU A 244 8.01 1.78 13.15
CA GLU A 244 9.08 2.42 12.37
C GLU A 244 8.94 3.93 12.51
N THR A 245 10.05 4.62 12.75
CA THR A 245 10.11 6.09 12.89
C THR A 245 10.85 6.70 11.72
N GLN A 246 10.49 7.93 11.34
CA GLN A 246 11.36 8.79 10.55
C GLN A 246 12.04 9.83 11.46
N SER A 247 13.29 10.19 11.14
CA SER A 247 14.04 11.21 11.90
C SER A 247 13.39 12.60 11.78
N TYR A 248 12.67 12.84 10.68
CA TYR A 248 11.91 14.05 10.45
C TYR A 248 10.53 13.97 11.12
N GLY A 249 10.19 14.95 11.95
CA GLY A 249 8.92 15.01 12.68
C GLY A 249 8.81 14.10 13.91
N SER A 250 9.79 13.21 14.16
CA SER A 250 9.79 12.28 15.30
C SER A 250 8.43 11.57 15.43
N CYS A 251 8.01 10.88 14.37
CA CYS A 251 6.69 10.26 14.30
C CYS A 251 6.77 8.86 13.70
N PHE A 252 5.76 8.03 14.00
CA PHE A 252 5.68 6.70 13.44
C PHE A 252 5.19 6.76 11.98
N CYS A 253 5.92 6.08 11.11
CA CYS A 253 5.63 5.91 9.68
C CYS A 253 5.27 4.46 9.32
N GLY A 254 5.35 3.54 10.27
CA GLY A 254 4.96 2.15 10.11
C GLY A 254 4.57 1.49 11.43
N TRP A 255 3.54 0.65 11.40
CA TRP A 255 3.08 -0.18 12.52
C TRP A 255 3.02 -1.64 12.10
N MET A 256 3.82 -2.48 12.75
CA MET A 256 3.97 -3.87 12.40
C MET A 256 2.84 -4.71 12.99
N LEU A 257 2.38 -5.74 12.28
CA LEU A 257 1.35 -6.67 12.74
C LEU A 257 1.91 -7.48 13.91
N ARG A 258 1.35 -7.31 15.11
CA ARG A 258 1.78 -8.01 16.31
C ARG A 258 1.04 -9.32 16.54
N GLU A 259 -0.28 -9.29 16.36
CA GLU A 259 -1.14 -10.46 16.60
C GLU A 259 -2.28 -10.55 15.56
N ILE A 260 -2.60 -11.77 15.15
CA ILE A 260 -3.88 -12.14 14.54
C ILE A 260 -4.64 -12.96 15.58
N ILE A 261 -5.81 -12.48 15.99
CA ILE A 261 -6.64 -13.07 17.03
C ILE A 261 -7.93 -13.54 16.40
N PHE A 262 -8.15 -14.86 16.44
CA PHE A 262 -9.37 -15.46 15.92
C PHE A 262 -10.52 -15.32 16.93
N PRO A 263 -11.79 -15.42 16.49
CA PRO A 263 -12.93 -15.27 17.38
C PRO A 263 -12.92 -16.22 18.61
N GLY A 264 -12.26 -17.39 18.53
CA GLY A 264 -12.03 -18.30 19.65
C GLY A 264 -10.80 -18.02 20.51
N ASP A 265 -10.28 -16.78 20.50
CA ASP A 265 -9.13 -16.28 21.25
C ASP A 265 -7.78 -16.98 20.99
N THR A 266 -7.74 -17.91 20.03
CA THR A 266 -6.48 -18.45 19.52
C THR A 266 -5.74 -17.36 18.72
N LYS A 267 -4.42 -17.36 18.77
CA LYS A 267 -3.60 -16.31 18.17
C LYS A 267 -2.48 -16.85 17.27
N ILE A 268 -2.12 -16.03 16.27
CA ILE A 268 -0.80 -16.06 15.61
C ILE A 268 -0.09 -14.78 16.04
N SER A 269 1.14 -14.90 16.52
CA SER A 269 1.94 -13.79 17.02
C SER A 269 3.17 -13.58 16.15
N PHE A 270 3.63 -12.34 16.08
CA PHE A 270 4.77 -11.95 15.25
C PHE A 270 5.82 -11.28 16.13
N THR A 271 7.10 -11.58 15.86
CA THR A 271 8.24 -10.82 16.39
C THR A 271 8.96 -10.13 15.25
N TYR A 272 9.66 -9.04 15.58
CA TYR A 272 10.39 -8.24 14.62
C TYR A 272 11.78 -7.93 15.14
N GLN A 273 12.69 -7.74 14.18
CA GLN A 273 14.03 -7.23 14.42
C GLN A 273 14.30 -6.01 13.54
N SER A 274 15.15 -5.14 14.03
CA SER A 274 15.55 -3.93 13.30
C SER A 274 16.76 -4.22 12.43
N ILE A 275 16.66 -3.84 11.16
CA ILE A 275 17.78 -3.92 10.22
C ILE A 275 18.13 -2.52 9.72
N ARG A 276 19.38 -2.37 9.26
CA ARG A 276 19.82 -1.14 8.60
C ARG A 276 19.80 -1.29 7.08
N GLU A 277 19.09 -0.41 6.38
CA GLU A 277 19.06 -0.32 4.93
C GLU A 277 19.73 0.97 4.46
N ASP A 278 20.82 0.85 3.70
CA ASP A 278 21.46 2.02 3.10
C ASP A 278 20.69 2.46 1.84
N VAL A 279 19.88 3.51 2.00
CA VAL A 279 19.21 4.18 0.88
C VAL A 279 20.13 5.29 0.35
N PRO A 280 20.42 5.34 -0.96
CA PRO A 280 21.23 6.41 -1.54
C PRO A 280 20.63 7.80 -1.25
N LEU A 281 21.39 8.64 -0.57
CA LEU A 281 21.00 10.03 -0.27
C LEU A 281 21.58 10.98 -1.34
N PHE A 282 20.73 11.81 -1.91
CA PHE A 282 21.11 12.91 -2.78
C PHE A 282 20.56 14.21 -2.17
N ASN A 283 21.41 15.05 -1.58
CA ASN A 283 21.00 16.27 -0.86
C ASN A 283 21.70 17.53 -1.39
N ASN A 284 22.23 17.47 -2.60
CA ASN A 284 22.95 18.59 -3.19
C ASN A 284 21.97 19.65 -3.64
N THR A 285 22.22 20.89 -3.21
CA THR A 285 21.42 22.05 -3.59
C THR A 285 22.34 23.20 -3.95
N ILE A 286 21.95 23.99 -4.94
CA ILE A 286 22.62 25.26 -5.23
C ILE A 286 21.60 26.37 -5.13
N THR A 287 21.89 27.32 -4.26
CA THR A 287 21.03 28.47 -4.02
C THR A 287 21.68 29.74 -4.57
N VAL A 288 20.93 30.50 -5.36
CA VAL A 288 21.30 31.83 -5.83
C VAL A 288 20.41 32.86 -5.17
N LEU A 289 21.02 33.82 -4.48
CA LEU A 289 20.39 35.00 -3.93
C LEU A 289 20.77 36.20 -4.81
N ASP A 290 19.80 36.89 -5.39
CA ASP A 290 20.03 38.05 -6.25
C ASP A 290 18.98 39.15 -6.03
N ASN A 291 19.15 40.34 -6.60
CA ASN A 291 18.14 41.37 -6.46
C ASN A 291 16.92 41.08 -7.34
N GLY A 292 15.78 40.82 -6.73
CA GLY A 292 14.52 40.69 -7.44
C GLY A 292 13.81 42.04 -7.54
N ALA A 293 13.25 42.39 -8.71
CA ALA A 293 12.21 43.41 -8.72
C ALA A 293 11.02 42.90 -7.89
N SER A 294 10.91 43.41 -6.67
CA SER A 294 9.71 43.24 -5.86
C SER A 294 8.52 43.79 -6.64
N VAL A 295 7.48 42.98 -6.80
CA VAL A 295 6.23 43.43 -7.43
C VAL A 295 5.35 44.18 -6.43
N VAL A 296 5.58 44.03 -5.10
CA VAL A 296 4.75 44.62 -4.02
C VAL A 296 5.53 44.71 -2.68
N ARG A 297 5.26 45.75 -1.86
CA ARG A 297 5.81 45.92 -0.49
C ARG A 297 5.16 44.94 0.50
N ALA A 298 5.94 44.26 1.33
CA ALA A 298 5.46 43.52 2.50
C ALA A 298 5.22 44.46 3.70
N GLY A 299 4.33 44.07 4.62
CA GLY A 299 3.85 44.91 5.72
C GLY A 299 4.24 44.39 7.10
N CYS A 300 5.54 44.27 7.40
CA CYS A 300 6.00 43.99 8.77
C CYS A 300 7.13 44.97 9.12
N TYR A 301 6.77 46.07 9.79
CA TYR A 301 7.74 46.98 10.42
C TYR A 301 7.87 46.54 11.88
N HIS A 302 9.08 46.13 12.30
CA HIS A 302 9.46 46.14 13.71
C HIS A 302 10.21 47.45 13.96
N ASP A 303 9.66 48.34 14.80
CA ASP A 303 10.25 49.66 15.08
C ASP A 303 11.61 49.58 15.80
N ASP A 304 11.97 48.41 16.35
CA ASP A 304 13.15 48.26 17.22
C ASP A 304 14.48 48.08 16.46
N MET A 305 14.50 48.04 15.13
CA MET A 305 15.74 47.83 14.35
C MET A 305 16.33 49.08 13.68
N ILE A 306 15.71 50.25 13.83
CA ILE A 306 16.20 51.49 13.22
C ILE A 306 17.19 52.19 14.17
N ASN A 307 18.47 51.88 14.04
CA ASN A 307 19.51 52.85 14.35
C ASN A 307 20.44 53.02 13.15
N THR A 308 19.98 53.85 12.21
CA THR A 308 20.66 54.25 10.99
C THR A 308 21.66 55.37 11.29
N SER A 309 22.92 55.01 11.59
CA SER A 309 24.01 56.01 11.58
C SER A 309 25.31 55.57 10.90
N THR A 310 25.41 54.37 10.35
CA THR A 310 26.52 53.98 9.46
C THR A 310 26.01 53.20 8.25
N GLY A 311 25.88 53.88 7.11
CA GLY A 311 25.31 53.37 5.86
C GLY A 311 26.13 52.30 5.13
N SER A 312 26.58 51.26 5.82
CA SER A 312 27.32 50.13 5.25
C SER A 312 26.83 48.74 5.68
N ASP A 313 25.81 48.65 6.54
CA ASP A 313 25.41 47.37 7.15
C ASP A 313 23.89 47.13 7.12
N SER A 314 23.25 47.31 5.95
CA SER A 314 21.85 46.92 5.81
C SER A 314 21.72 45.38 5.75
N SER A 315 20.71 44.83 6.39
CA SER A 315 20.32 43.41 6.34
C SER A 315 20.27 42.86 4.90
N PHE A 316 19.98 43.72 3.91
CA PHE A 316 20.03 43.42 2.48
C PHE A 316 21.44 43.08 1.97
N TRP A 317 22.47 43.86 2.34
CA TRP A 317 23.86 43.58 1.96
C TRP A 317 24.47 42.42 2.74
N ARG A 318 23.99 42.15 3.96
CA ARG A 318 24.35 40.95 4.73
C ARG A 318 23.89 39.65 4.06
N ILE A 319 22.78 39.68 3.30
CA ILE A 319 22.23 38.51 2.60
C ILE A 319 22.79 38.34 1.17
N LEU A 320 23.00 39.43 0.42
CA LEU A 320 23.55 39.34 -0.95
C LEU A 320 25.08 39.32 -0.98
N GLY A 321 25.73 39.66 0.13
CA GLY A 321 27.18 39.78 0.23
C GLY A 321 27.77 40.93 -0.60
N SER A 322 29.09 41.07 -0.55
CA SER A 322 29.83 42.17 -1.19
C SER A 322 29.78 42.17 -2.72
N LYS A 323 29.40 41.05 -3.34
CA LYS A 323 29.24 40.94 -4.81
C LYS A 323 27.87 41.44 -5.31
N GLY A 324 26.94 41.77 -4.42
CA GLY A 324 25.58 42.19 -4.78
C GLY A 324 24.68 41.06 -5.29
N TYR A 325 25.12 39.82 -5.10
CA TYR A 325 24.41 38.55 -5.25
C TYR A 325 25.27 37.46 -4.58
N GLN A 326 24.63 36.39 -4.11
CA GLN A 326 25.32 35.26 -3.49
C GLN A 326 24.93 33.96 -4.19
N VAL A 327 25.93 33.13 -4.49
CA VAL A 327 25.71 31.72 -4.84
C VAL A 327 26.24 30.90 -3.71
N THR A 328 25.39 30.07 -3.13
CA THR A 328 25.74 29.16 -2.04
C THR A 328 25.52 27.76 -2.54
N GLU A 329 26.61 27.02 -2.68
CA GLU A 329 26.55 25.57 -2.83
C GLU A 329 26.41 24.98 -1.43
N GLY A 330 25.31 24.26 -1.22
CA GLY A 330 25.05 23.58 0.03
C GLY A 330 24.88 22.10 -0.21
N ASN A 331 25.55 21.29 0.60
CA ASN A 331 24.96 20.02 0.98
C ASN A 331 23.79 20.43 1.88
N GLY A 332 22.55 20.42 1.37
CA GLY A 332 21.39 20.62 2.23
C GLY A 332 21.48 19.66 3.42
N HIS A 333 20.85 19.98 4.55
CA HIS A 333 20.77 19.01 5.65
C HIS A 333 20.41 17.65 5.06
N PRO A 334 21.20 16.58 5.29
CA PRO A 334 20.82 15.27 4.82
C PRO A 334 19.39 15.07 5.28
N PHE A 335 18.47 14.84 4.35
CA PHE A 335 17.19 14.28 4.75
C PHE A 335 17.55 12.91 5.30
N TYR A 336 17.77 12.85 6.62
CA TYR A 336 18.10 11.63 7.32
C TYR A 336 16.82 10.81 7.35
N TYR A 337 16.50 10.18 6.22
CA TYR A 337 15.56 9.07 6.23
C TYR A 337 16.12 8.06 7.21
N ALA A 338 15.26 7.54 8.08
CA ALA A 338 15.65 6.45 8.93
C ALA A 338 16.09 5.31 8.02
N ASN A 339 17.37 4.97 8.10
CA ASN A 339 17.93 3.79 7.44
C ASN A 339 17.55 2.53 8.21
N THR A 340 16.52 2.55 9.07
CA THR A 340 16.13 1.39 9.87
C THR A 340 14.71 0.97 9.53
N SER A 341 14.53 -0.31 9.24
CA SER A 341 13.23 -0.94 9.03
C SER A 341 13.03 -2.09 10.00
N GLN A 342 11.77 -2.35 10.37
CA GLN A 342 11.41 -3.54 11.13
C GLN A 342 11.03 -4.65 10.14
N VAL A 343 11.67 -5.80 10.30
CA VAL A 343 11.42 -6.98 9.46
C VAL A 343 11.01 -8.17 10.31
N PRO A 344 10.16 -9.08 9.79
CA PRO A 344 9.70 -10.24 10.55
C PRO A 344 10.89 -11.06 11.04
N ASP A 345 10.91 -11.36 12.33
CA ASP A 345 11.92 -12.20 12.98
C ASP A 345 11.36 -13.61 13.19
N SER A 346 10.12 -13.71 13.69
CA SER A 346 9.40 -14.98 13.74
C SER A 346 7.89 -14.82 13.57
N ILE A 347 7.26 -15.87 13.03
CA ILE A 347 5.80 -16.04 13.03
C ILE A 347 5.49 -17.26 13.91
N ILE A 348 4.82 -17.01 15.03
CA ILE A 348 4.53 -17.98 16.07
C ILE A 348 3.07 -18.40 15.94
N MET A 349 2.85 -19.67 15.65
CA MET A 349 1.54 -20.30 15.55
C MET A 349 1.36 -21.28 16.71
N PRO A 350 0.11 -21.64 17.08
CA PRO A 350 -0.13 -22.54 18.20
C PRO A 350 0.66 -23.87 18.14
N ASN A 351 0.98 -24.39 16.95
CA ASN A 351 1.75 -25.63 16.75
C ASN A 351 2.92 -25.47 15.77
N GLY A 352 3.28 -24.25 15.42
CA GLY A 352 4.25 -24.00 14.36
C GLY A 352 5.05 -22.74 14.59
N LEU A 353 6.18 -22.65 13.92
CA LEU A 353 7.10 -21.54 14.01
C LEU A 353 7.71 -21.31 12.63
N ILE A 354 7.72 -20.06 12.17
CA ILE A 354 8.54 -19.65 11.05
C ILE A 354 9.62 -18.73 11.60
N ASP A 355 10.87 -19.17 11.55
CA ASP A 355 12.02 -18.38 11.99
C ASP A 355 12.72 -17.78 10.77
N PHE A 356 12.98 -16.47 10.77
CA PHE A 356 13.65 -15.77 9.69
C PHE A 356 15.09 -15.42 10.09
N ASP A 357 16.05 -15.78 9.24
CA ASP A 357 17.48 -15.55 9.46
C ASP A 357 18.00 -14.45 8.54
N TYR A 358 18.56 -13.40 9.13
CA TYR A 358 19.15 -12.29 8.41
C TYR A 358 20.67 -12.22 8.61
N THR A 359 21.42 -12.02 7.53
CA THR A 359 22.86 -11.74 7.55
C THR A 359 23.12 -10.50 6.71
N GLU A 360 23.93 -9.56 7.22
CA GLU A 360 24.22 -8.28 6.53
C GLU A 360 22.96 -7.54 6.03
N ASN A 361 21.89 -7.55 6.85
CA ASN A 361 20.58 -6.96 6.54
C ASN A 361 19.83 -7.61 5.34
N LYS A 362 20.19 -8.83 4.94
CA LYS A 362 19.48 -9.63 3.92
C LYS A 362 18.87 -10.87 4.52
N LEU A 363 17.68 -11.25 4.03
CA LEU A 363 17.02 -12.49 4.43
C LEU A 363 17.76 -13.67 3.80
N THR A 364 18.56 -14.41 4.58
CA THR A 364 19.35 -15.54 4.07
C THR A 364 18.60 -16.87 4.09
N SER A 365 17.71 -17.06 5.07
CA SER A 365 16.84 -18.22 5.12
C SER A 365 15.60 -17.96 5.96
N PHE A 366 14.60 -18.81 5.80
CA PHE A 366 13.64 -19.04 6.86
C PHE A 366 13.33 -20.53 6.97
N CYS A 367 13.02 -20.97 8.19
CA CYS A 367 12.67 -22.34 8.50
C CYS A 367 11.25 -22.40 9.03
N VAL A 368 10.43 -23.26 8.45
CA VAL A 368 9.12 -23.60 8.98
C VAL A 368 9.22 -24.88 9.80
N LYS A 369 8.87 -24.79 11.08
CA LYS A 369 8.85 -25.90 12.02
C LYS A 369 7.42 -26.14 12.49
N GLN A 370 7.09 -27.41 12.69
CA GLN A 370 5.85 -27.84 13.33
C GLN A 370 6.17 -28.82 14.44
N ALA A 371 5.69 -28.55 15.66
CA ALA A 371 6.05 -29.34 16.85
C ALA A 371 7.57 -29.64 16.91
N SER A 372 8.39 -28.61 16.65
CA SER A 372 9.86 -28.68 16.60
C SER A 372 10.48 -29.48 15.44
N THR A 373 9.68 -30.09 14.57
CA THR A 373 10.15 -30.78 13.36
C THR A 373 10.22 -29.81 12.20
N LEU A 374 11.34 -29.80 11.46
CA LEU A 374 11.50 -28.98 10.25
C LEU A 374 10.58 -29.49 9.15
N VAL A 375 9.67 -28.65 8.67
CA VAL A 375 8.73 -28.93 7.58
C VAL A 375 9.26 -28.38 6.26
N ARG A 376 9.81 -27.17 6.29
CA ARG A 376 10.33 -26.50 5.10
C ARG A 376 11.50 -25.61 5.47
N LYS A 377 12.51 -25.56 4.61
CA LYS A 377 13.58 -24.56 4.67
C LYS A 377 13.66 -23.85 3.32
N VAL A 378 13.67 -22.53 3.36
CA VAL A 378 13.92 -21.68 2.18
C VAL A 378 15.23 -20.95 2.41
N GLN A 379 16.09 -20.92 1.41
CA GLN A 379 17.39 -20.25 1.46
C GLN A 379 17.53 -19.32 0.27
N LEU A 380 17.99 -18.09 0.52
CA LEU A 380 18.15 -17.07 -0.49
C LEU A 380 19.63 -16.69 -0.58
N THR A 381 20.15 -16.61 -1.80
CA THR A 381 21.54 -16.24 -2.07
C THR A 381 21.60 -14.97 -2.89
N TYR A 382 22.52 -14.08 -2.54
CA TYR A 382 22.65 -12.75 -3.16
C TYR A 382 24.05 -12.53 -3.73
N ASP A 383 24.14 -11.66 -4.73
CA ASP A 383 25.39 -10.98 -5.05
C ASP A 383 25.48 -9.71 -4.20
N THR A 384 26.37 -9.70 -3.20
CA THR A 384 26.57 -8.59 -2.27
C THR A 384 27.59 -7.56 -2.75
N VAL A 385 28.28 -7.80 -3.87
CA VAL A 385 29.40 -6.95 -4.34
C VAL A 385 28.96 -5.93 -5.38
N THR A 386 28.08 -6.33 -6.30
CA THR A 386 27.76 -5.51 -7.49
C THR A 386 26.45 -4.74 -7.35
N GLY A 387 25.40 -5.34 -6.80
CA GLY A 387 24.05 -4.76 -6.88
C GLY A 387 23.04 -5.20 -5.83
N ASN A 388 23.41 -6.09 -4.88
CA ASN A 388 22.47 -6.72 -3.94
C ASN A 388 21.31 -7.43 -4.66
N LEU A 389 21.66 -8.23 -5.67
CA LEU A 389 20.73 -8.94 -6.55
C LEU A 389 20.47 -10.35 -6.00
N LEU A 390 19.20 -10.75 -5.93
CA LEU A 390 18.82 -12.11 -5.53
C LEU A 390 19.19 -13.09 -6.64
N LYS A 391 20.13 -13.99 -6.39
CA LYS A 391 20.66 -14.93 -7.38
C LYS A 391 19.98 -16.29 -7.37
N ASN A 392 19.65 -16.77 -6.18
CA ASN A 392 19.13 -18.11 -5.98
C ASN A 392 18.08 -18.13 -4.88
N VAL A 393 17.01 -18.88 -5.07
CA VAL A 393 16.11 -19.31 -3.99
C VAL A 393 16.05 -20.82 -4.02
N HIS A 394 16.60 -21.44 -2.98
CA HIS A 394 16.54 -22.87 -2.76
C HIS A 394 15.40 -23.19 -1.79
N ILE A 395 14.53 -24.12 -2.14
CA ILE A 395 13.44 -24.59 -1.28
C ILE A 395 13.66 -26.08 -1.02
N SER A 396 13.63 -26.47 0.25
CA SER A 396 13.93 -27.85 0.66
C SER A 396 12.99 -28.85 -0.02
N GLY A 397 13.57 -29.79 -0.75
CA GLY A 397 12.85 -30.79 -1.54
C GLY A 397 12.68 -30.39 -3.01
N GLU A 398 12.84 -29.11 -3.34
CA GLU A 398 12.85 -28.56 -4.70
C GLU A 398 14.28 -28.44 -5.21
N ASP A 399 14.40 -28.27 -6.53
CA ASP A 399 15.58 -27.66 -7.12
C ASP A 399 15.47 -26.12 -7.00
N ASP A 400 16.45 -25.41 -7.54
CA ASP A 400 16.63 -23.98 -7.33
C ASP A 400 15.82 -23.12 -8.31
N TYR A 401 15.26 -22.02 -7.80
CA TYR A 401 14.98 -20.86 -8.63
C TYR A 401 16.25 -20.04 -8.85
N LYS A 402 16.62 -19.80 -10.12
CA LYS A 402 17.83 -19.04 -10.47
C LYS A 402 17.48 -17.78 -11.26
N PHE A 403 18.15 -16.68 -10.94
CA PHE A 403 17.87 -15.38 -11.52
C PHE A 403 19.12 -14.77 -12.16
N THR A 404 18.94 -14.26 -13.38
CA THR A 404 19.98 -13.55 -14.14
C THR A 404 19.50 -12.14 -14.44
N TYR A 405 20.37 -11.16 -14.21
CA TYR A 405 20.06 -9.75 -14.38
C TYR A 405 20.93 -9.12 -15.47
N LYS A 406 20.44 -8.02 -16.03
CA LYS A 406 21.18 -7.24 -17.01
C LYS A 406 22.41 -6.58 -16.37
N ASN A 407 23.58 -6.74 -17.00
CA ASN A 407 24.84 -6.08 -16.63
C ASN A 407 25.20 -6.20 -15.14
N GLU A 408 24.91 -7.35 -14.54
CA GLU A 408 25.11 -7.64 -13.12
C GLU A 408 26.56 -7.63 -12.64
N THR A 409 27.56 -7.54 -13.53
CA THR A 409 28.98 -7.44 -13.15
C THR A 409 29.51 -6.01 -13.07
N SER A 410 28.74 -5.01 -13.52
CA SER A 410 29.17 -3.61 -13.51
C SER A 410 29.02 -3.02 -12.10
N SER A 411 30.12 -2.61 -11.46
CA SER A 411 30.11 -1.86 -10.19
C SER A 411 29.76 -0.38 -10.37
N ASP A 412 29.71 0.11 -11.61
CA ASP A 412 29.56 1.54 -11.93
C ASP A 412 28.21 2.10 -11.47
N TYR A 413 27.19 1.24 -11.35
CA TYR A 413 25.84 1.63 -10.91
C TYR A 413 25.83 2.34 -9.55
N LEU A 414 26.73 1.95 -8.62
CA LEU A 414 26.83 2.56 -7.29
C LEU A 414 27.36 4.00 -7.31
N HIS A 415 28.02 4.39 -8.40
CA HIS A 415 28.59 5.72 -8.63
C HIS A 415 27.98 6.40 -9.86
N SER A 416 26.69 6.15 -10.14
CA SER A 416 26.05 6.55 -11.38
C SER A 416 25.17 7.81 -11.27
N GLY A 417 25.14 8.58 -12.34
CA GLY A 417 24.12 9.60 -12.61
C GLY A 417 22.78 8.95 -12.98
N PHE A 418 21.70 9.71 -12.93
CA PHE A 418 20.36 9.21 -13.23
C PHE A 418 19.53 10.24 -13.97
N ASP A 419 18.53 9.75 -14.70
CA ASP A 419 17.62 10.57 -15.50
C ASP A 419 16.56 11.30 -14.65
N TRP A 420 15.66 12.03 -15.31
CA TRP A 420 14.55 12.76 -14.67
C TRP A 420 13.64 11.91 -13.77
N TRP A 421 13.61 10.59 -13.99
CA TRP A 421 12.73 9.65 -13.29
C TRP A 421 13.47 8.73 -12.31
N GLY A 422 14.78 8.90 -12.16
CA GLY A 422 15.59 8.13 -11.22
C GLY A 422 16.27 6.90 -11.83
N TYR A 423 16.18 6.65 -13.14
CA TYR A 423 16.81 5.50 -13.79
C TYR A 423 18.24 5.79 -14.22
N TYR A 424 19.10 4.78 -14.19
CA TYR A 424 20.47 4.94 -14.64
C TYR A 424 20.53 5.25 -16.13
N ASN A 425 21.35 6.23 -16.51
CA ASN A 425 21.46 6.70 -17.90
C ASN A 425 22.87 6.57 -18.50
N GLY A 426 23.78 5.83 -17.84
CA GLY A 426 25.14 5.57 -18.33
C GLY A 426 26.16 6.65 -17.99
N THR A 427 25.78 7.66 -17.20
CA THR A 427 26.65 8.78 -16.85
C THR A 427 27.27 8.57 -15.48
N THR A 428 28.50 9.03 -15.26
CA THR A 428 29.15 8.94 -13.95
C THR A 428 28.55 9.99 -13.01
N ARG A 429 28.38 9.62 -11.73
CA ARG A 429 27.98 10.55 -10.68
C ARG A 429 29.03 11.65 -10.56
N VAL A 430 28.62 12.88 -10.85
CA VAL A 430 29.34 14.09 -10.41
C VAL A 430 28.89 14.42 -8.98
N SER A 431 29.78 14.95 -8.15
CA SER A 431 29.58 15.17 -6.70
C SER A 431 28.20 15.76 -6.35
N SER A 432 27.68 16.67 -7.19
CA SER A 432 26.39 17.34 -7.03
C SER A 432 25.17 16.68 -7.70
N ASN A 433 25.31 15.91 -8.79
CA ASN A 433 24.19 15.40 -9.62
C ASN A 433 23.13 16.44 -10.07
N LEU A 434 23.48 17.74 -10.04
CA LEU A 434 22.63 18.84 -10.51
C LEU A 434 22.95 19.15 -11.98
N PRO A 435 21.98 19.35 -12.89
CA PRO A 435 22.25 19.80 -14.25
C PRO A 435 22.68 21.27 -14.27
N THR A 436 23.30 21.71 -15.36
CA THR A 436 23.74 23.10 -15.51
C THR A 436 22.56 23.94 -15.97
N LEU A 437 22.25 24.98 -15.20
CA LEU A 437 21.17 25.91 -15.50
C LEU A 437 21.71 27.33 -15.63
N ASN A 438 21.42 27.98 -16.76
CA ASN A 438 21.75 29.37 -16.99
C ASN A 438 20.60 30.26 -16.54
N LEU A 439 20.86 31.09 -15.54
CA LEU A 439 19.89 31.99 -14.94
C LEU A 439 20.26 33.44 -15.21
N GLU A 440 19.30 34.25 -15.64
CA GLU A 440 19.43 35.70 -15.53
C GLU A 440 19.21 36.10 -14.06
N ILE A 441 20.26 36.59 -13.42
CA ILE A 441 20.24 37.19 -12.08
C ILE A 441 20.34 38.72 -12.20
N ARG A 442 19.93 39.46 -11.17
CA ARG A 442 20.21 40.89 -11.09
C ARG A 442 21.25 41.13 -10.01
N LYS A 443 22.41 41.60 -10.45
CA LYS A 443 23.49 42.02 -9.57
C LYS A 443 23.25 43.46 -9.14
N THR A 444 23.31 43.72 -7.84
CA THR A 444 23.23 45.08 -7.30
C THR A 444 24.62 45.70 -7.13
N ASN A 445 24.87 46.84 -7.76
CA ASN A 445 26.07 47.67 -7.58
C ASN A 445 25.63 49.03 -7.00
N GLY A 446 25.71 49.21 -5.68
CA GLY A 446 25.14 50.41 -5.04
C GLY A 446 23.63 50.49 -5.24
N SER A 447 23.12 51.55 -5.86
CA SER A 447 21.69 51.74 -6.16
C SER A 447 21.24 51.18 -7.52
N ILE A 448 22.15 50.59 -8.30
CA ILE A 448 21.89 50.15 -9.68
C ILE A 448 21.77 48.62 -9.73
N ASN A 449 20.78 48.12 -10.47
CA ASN A 449 20.57 46.71 -10.75
C ASN A 449 20.91 46.41 -12.21
N VAL A 450 21.83 45.46 -12.43
CA VAL A 450 22.27 45.06 -13.77
C VAL A 450 21.96 43.58 -13.99
N PRO A 451 21.30 43.20 -15.11
CA PRO A 451 21.16 41.80 -15.50
C PRO A 451 22.54 41.15 -15.65
N LEU A 452 22.69 39.94 -15.12
CA LEU A 452 23.89 39.13 -15.21
C LEU A 452 23.48 37.68 -15.45
N ASN A 453 24.02 37.05 -16.48
CA ASN A 453 23.82 35.63 -16.69
C ASN A 453 24.75 34.83 -15.77
N GLN A 454 24.17 34.08 -14.85
CA GLN A 454 24.86 33.21 -13.92
C GLN A 454 24.52 31.75 -14.24
N SER A 455 25.55 30.96 -14.53
CA SER A 455 25.42 29.51 -14.64
C SER A 455 25.54 28.89 -13.24
N ILE A 456 24.63 27.99 -12.90
CA ILE A 456 24.65 27.20 -11.66
C ILE A 456 24.49 25.71 -11.96
N GLY A 457 24.90 24.85 -11.03
CA GLY A 457 24.84 23.40 -11.24
C GLY A 457 26.15 22.83 -11.77
N SER A 458 26.21 21.50 -11.77
CA SER A 458 27.24 20.72 -12.44
C SER A 458 26.75 20.28 -13.82
N ARG A 459 27.59 19.72 -14.70
CA ARG A 459 27.14 19.19 -16.00
C ARG A 459 26.47 17.82 -15.88
N ALA A 460 25.53 17.63 -14.95
CA ALA A 460 24.81 16.37 -14.84
C ALA A 460 23.83 16.20 -16.01
N ILE A 461 23.89 15.06 -16.69
CA ILE A 461 22.99 14.71 -17.79
C ILE A 461 21.80 13.98 -17.18
N ARG A 462 20.59 14.49 -17.44
CA ARG A 462 19.33 13.97 -16.89
C ARG A 462 18.43 13.34 -17.95
N THR A 463 18.87 13.32 -19.21
CA THR A 463 18.13 12.67 -20.29
C THR A 463 18.13 11.16 -20.10
N PRO A 464 17.00 10.47 -20.36
CA PRO A 464 16.93 9.02 -20.36
C PRO A 464 17.84 8.41 -21.42
N ASN A 465 18.37 7.23 -21.13
CA ASN A 465 19.15 6.45 -22.08
C ASN A 465 18.70 5.00 -22.10
N ALA A 466 18.12 4.58 -23.24
CA ALA A 466 17.58 3.25 -23.45
C ALA A 466 18.62 2.12 -23.27
N ALA A 467 19.91 2.41 -23.46
CA ALA A 467 20.98 1.42 -23.33
C ALA A 467 21.35 1.07 -21.89
N TYR A 468 20.93 1.89 -20.91
CA TYR A 468 21.36 1.77 -19.51
C TYR A 468 20.21 1.63 -18.50
N MET A 469 18.99 2.04 -18.86
CA MET A 469 17.85 1.98 -17.92
C MET A 469 17.37 0.57 -17.56
N ASP A 470 17.80 -0.46 -18.30
CA ASP A 470 17.52 -1.87 -18.01
C ASP A 470 18.55 -2.53 -17.09
N ILE A 471 19.62 -1.82 -16.71
CA ILE A 471 20.66 -2.35 -15.81
C ILE A 471 20.05 -2.84 -14.50
N TYR A 472 20.52 -4.02 -14.07
CA TYR A 472 20.03 -4.77 -12.91
C TYR A 472 18.56 -5.22 -12.97
N SER A 473 17.89 -5.06 -14.12
CA SER A 473 16.56 -5.66 -14.32
C SER A 473 16.70 -7.16 -14.56
N LEU A 474 15.77 -7.96 -14.01
CA LEU A 474 15.69 -9.40 -14.21
C LEU A 474 15.43 -9.72 -15.69
N VAL A 475 16.32 -10.46 -16.34
CA VAL A 475 16.22 -10.84 -17.76
C VAL A 475 15.97 -12.33 -17.97
N GLU A 476 16.35 -13.18 -17.02
CA GLU A 476 16.04 -14.60 -17.06
C GLU A 476 15.73 -15.13 -15.65
N MET A 477 14.71 -15.97 -15.56
CA MET A 477 14.40 -16.78 -14.39
C MET A 477 14.34 -18.25 -14.83
N THR A 478 15.03 -19.12 -14.10
CA THR A 478 14.90 -20.58 -14.23
C THR A 478 14.14 -21.11 -13.02
N SER A 479 13.11 -21.92 -13.23
CA SER A 479 12.34 -22.58 -12.18
C SER A 479 13.01 -23.90 -11.72
N PRO A 480 12.59 -24.48 -10.58
CA PRO A 480 13.04 -25.79 -10.12
C PRO A 480 12.80 -26.89 -11.17
N THR A 481 11.69 -26.79 -11.90
CA THR A 481 11.33 -27.70 -13.00
C THR A 481 12.19 -27.54 -14.26
N LYS A 482 13.19 -26.64 -14.25
CA LYS A 482 14.06 -26.27 -15.38
C LYS A 482 13.37 -25.48 -16.49
N GLY A 483 12.13 -25.03 -16.27
CA GLY A 483 11.49 -24.05 -17.13
C GLY A 483 12.20 -22.72 -17.07
N LYS A 484 12.20 -21.99 -18.19
CA LYS A 484 12.88 -20.68 -18.28
C LYS A 484 11.93 -19.61 -18.77
N LEU A 485 11.89 -18.51 -18.04
CA LEU A 485 11.30 -17.25 -18.49
C LEU A 485 12.44 -16.31 -18.86
N LYS A 486 12.47 -15.83 -20.10
CA LYS A 486 13.26 -14.67 -20.50
C LYS A 486 12.37 -13.46 -20.71
N ILE A 487 12.88 -12.30 -20.32
CA ILE A 487 12.16 -11.03 -20.39
C ILE A 487 13.01 -10.03 -21.16
N ASN A 488 12.44 -9.50 -22.23
CA ASN A 488 13.05 -8.43 -23.00
C ASN A 488 12.29 -7.13 -22.73
N TYR A 489 13.00 -6.11 -22.31
CA TYR A 489 12.43 -4.80 -22.01
C TYR A 489 12.60 -3.82 -23.17
N GLU A 490 11.77 -2.78 -23.17
CA GLU A 490 12.00 -1.55 -23.90
C GLU A 490 11.58 -0.34 -23.06
N PRO A 491 12.10 0.87 -23.35
CA PRO A 491 11.69 2.07 -22.64
C PRO A 491 10.22 2.40 -22.84
N HIS A 492 9.59 3.02 -21.84
CA HIS A 492 8.33 3.72 -22.07
C HIS A 492 8.53 4.86 -23.07
N ARG A 493 7.50 5.09 -23.89
CA ARG A 493 7.43 6.18 -24.86
C ARG A 493 6.14 6.96 -24.70
N PHE A 494 6.17 8.26 -25.00
CA PHE A 494 5.02 9.15 -25.08
C PHE A 494 5.18 10.15 -26.22
N THR A 495 4.10 10.47 -26.92
CA THR A 495 4.08 11.40 -28.05
C THR A 495 3.53 12.76 -27.61
N MET A 496 4.32 13.82 -27.76
CA MET A 496 3.92 15.20 -27.47
C MET A 496 4.16 16.06 -28.70
N GLN A 497 3.12 16.77 -29.16
CA GLN A 497 3.19 17.64 -30.35
C GLN A 497 3.76 16.93 -31.61
N GLY A 498 3.45 15.65 -31.79
CA GLY A 498 3.93 14.84 -32.93
C GLY A 498 5.38 14.33 -32.81
N LYS A 499 6.05 14.55 -31.67
CA LYS A 499 7.38 14.01 -31.39
C LYS A 499 7.33 12.94 -30.29
N ASP A 500 7.97 11.82 -30.54
CA ASP A 500 8.10 10.72 -29.58
C ASP A 500 9.28 10.96 -28.62
N PHE A 501 9.00 10.81 -27.33
CA PHE A 501 9.99 10.91 -26.27
C PHE A 501 10.11 9.59 -25.51
N ILE A 502 11.33 9.24 -25.13
CA ILE A 502 11.57 8.23 -24.10
C ILE A 502 11.27 8.87 -22.75
N VAL A 503 10.48 8.19 -21.93
CA VAL A 503 10.07 8.64 -20.60
C VAL A 503 10.37 7.54 -19.58
N GLY A 504 10.24 7.86 -18.30
CA GLY A 504 10.74 7.03 -17.19
C GLY A 504 10.20 5.60 -17.17
N GLY A 505 11.12 4.66 -16.98
CA GLY A 505 10.84 3.24 -16.73
C GLY A 505 10.87 2.33 -17.95
N LEU A 506 10.68 1.04 -17.66
CA LEU A 506 10.68 -0.03 -18.65
C LEU A 506 9.29 -0.67 -18.76
N ARG A 507 8.96 -1.06 -19.99
CA ARG A 507 7.87 -1.99 -20.29
C ARG A 507 8.40 -3.27 -20.89
N VAL A 508 7.69 -4.38 -20.68
CA VAL A 508 8.01 -5.68 -21.26
C VAL A 508 7.69 -5.67 -22.75
N LYS A 509 8.70 -5.82 -23.59
CA LYS A 509 8.57 -5.91 -25.05
C LYS A 509 8.18 -7.31 -25.51
N SER A 510 8.83 -8.32 -24.93
CA SER A 510 8.54 -9.71 -25.21
C SER A 510 8.96 -10.61 -24.05
N THR A 511 8.34 -11.79 -23.99
CA THR A 511 8.75 -12.87 -23.11
C THR A 511 8.97 -14.15 -23.90
N GLU A 512 9.91 -14.98 -23.45
CA GLU A 512 10.12 -16.32 -23.94
C GLU A 512 9.94 -17.29 -22.79
N LEU A 513 8.96 -18.19 -22.90
CA LEU A 513 8.69 -19.22 -21.91
C LEU A 513 9.08 -20.57 -22.49
N TYR A 514 10.19 -21.12 -22.02
CA TYR A 514 10.65 -22.47 -22.35
C TYR A 514 10.02 -23.48 -21.41
N ASP A 515 9.30 -24.45 -21.99
CA ASP A 515 8.80 -25.62 -21.31
C ASP A 515 9.74 -26.81 -21.53
N PRO A 516 10.39 -27.32 -20.47
CA PRO A 516 11.37 -28.40 -20.57
C PRO A 516 10.71 -29.75 -20.86
N VAL A 517 9.41 -29.91 -20.60
CA VAL A 517 8.69 -31.17 -20.86
C VAL A 517 8.38 -31.31 -22.34
N SER A 518 7.75 -30.30 -22.95
CA SER A 518 7.45 -30.33 -24.38
C SER A 518 8.63 -29.94 -25.26
N ALA A 519 9.73 -29.46 -24.65
CA ALA A 519 10.90 -28.88 -25.32
C ALA A 519 10.55 -27.72 -26.28
N LYS A 520 9.48 -26.98 -25.99
CA LYS A 520 9.01 -25.85 -26.81
C LYS A 520 9.20 -24.53 -26.08
N THR A 521 9.50 -23.50 -26.86
CA THR A 521 9.53 -22.12 -26.39
C THR A 521 8.32 -21.37 -26.94
N ILE A 522 7.52 -20.81 -26.06
CA ILE A 522 6.45 -19.89 -26.42
C ILE A 522 7.00 -18.47 -26.35
N VAL A 523 7.03 -17.80 -27.49
CA VAL A 523 7.42 -16.39 -27.58
C VAL A 523 6.15 -15.55 -27.62
N LYS A 524 6.07 -14.56 -26.72
CA LYS A 524 5.01 -13.56 -26.68
C LYS A 524 5.61 -12.20 -26.96
N SER A 525 4.98 -11.42 -27.84
CA SER A 525 5.31 -10.01 -28.07
C SER A 525 4.17 -9.11 -27.64
N TYR A 526 4.51 -7.94 -27.12
CA TYR A 526 3.57 -6.95 -26.63
C TYR A 526 3.71 -5.67 -27.45
N MET A 527 2.58 -5.17 -27.96
CA MET A 527 2.48 -3.89 -28.64
C MET A 527 1.56 -2.98 -27.83
N TYR A 528 2.02 -1.76 -27.62
CA TYR A 528 1.40 -0.77 -26.74
C TYR A 528 0.88 0.42 -27.56
N GLU A 529 -0.40 0.73 -27.42
CA GLU A 529 -1.12 1.79 -28.10
C GLU A 529 -1.92 2.62 -27.08
N ASP A 530 -2.51 3.74 -27.52
CA ASP A 530 -3.30 4.63 -26.65
C ASP A 530 -2.50 5.05 -25.40
N THR A 531 -1.32 5.65 -25.62
CA THR A 531 -0.41 6.01 -24.53
C THR A 531 -0.90 7.23 -23.77
N HIS A 532 -0.91 7.14 -22.45
CA HIS A 532 -1.23 8.24 -21.54
C HIS A 532 -0.03 8.53 -20.64
N PHE A 533 0.43 9.79 -20.63
CA PHE A 533 1.45 10.28 -19.72
C PHE A 533 0.80 11.11 -18.63
N MET A 534 1.20 10.88 -17.37
CA MET A 534 0.71 11.67 -16.24
C MET A 534 1.46 13.01 -16.24
N GLY A 535 1.07 13.97 -17.07
CA GLY A 535 1.73 15.28 -17.15
C GLY A 535 1.49 15.97 -18.49
N LYS A 536 1.62 17.31 -18.52
CA LYS A 536 1.41 18.10 -19.74
C LYS A 536 2.69 18.35 -20.54
N ASN A 537 3.86 18.32 -19.89
CA ASN A 537 5.16 18.67 -20.48
C ASN A 537 6.22 17.59 -20.21
N TYR A 538 7.21 17.51 -21.10
CA TYR A 538 8.41 16.71 -20.89
C TYR A 538 9.32 17.37 -19.83
N PRO A 539 9.91 16.61 -18.89
CA PRO A 539 10.82 17.16 -17.88
C PRO A 539 12.06 17.86 -18.44
N ASP A 540 12.44 18.97 -17.82
CA ASP A 540 13.68 19.72 -18.08
C ASP A 540 14.32 20.26 -16.79
N GLU A 541 15.44 21.00 -16.93
CA GLU A 541 16.20 21.53 -15.79
C GLU A 541 15.39 22.52 -14.94
N THR A 542 14.39 23.19 -15.51
CA THR A 542 13.55 24.14 -14.77
C THR A 542 12.63 23.44 -13.78
N ASN A 543 12.31 22.15 -14.01
CA ASN A 543 11.56 21.33 -13.04
C ASN A 543 12.33 21.02 -11.75
N LEU A 544 13.62 21.35 -11.68
CA LEU A 544 14.47 21.21 -10.49
C LEU A 544 14.66 22.54 -9.75
N LEU A 545 14.16 23.65 -10.30
CA LEU A 545 14.35 25.00 -9.77
C LEU A 545 13.13 25.45 -8.97
N THR A 546 13.37 25.87 -7.74
CA THR A 546 12.38 26.56 -6.89
C THR A 546 12.75 28.03 -6.74
N THR A 547 11.77 28.93 -6.68
CA THR A 547 12.01 30.38 -6.51
C THR A 547 11.19 30.94 -5.35
N ARG A 548 11.83 31.65 -4.42
CA ARG A 548 11.19 32.42 -3.35
C ARG A 548 11.79 33.82 -3.24
N TYR A 549 11.16 34.72 -2.49
CA TYR A 549 11.70 36.04 -2.18
C TYR A 549 11.94 36.16 -0.69
N ILE A 550 13.03 36.80 -0.29
CA ILE A 550 13.38 37.16 1.09
C ILE A 550 13.12 38.66 1.25
N CYS A 551 12.65 39.05 2.43
CA CYS A 551 12.35 40.43 2.81
C CYS A 551 13.34 40.88 3.89
N PRO A 552 14.52 41.39 3.52
CA PRO A 552 15.56 41.72 4.49
C PRO A 552 15.40 43.11 5.08
N LEU A 553 14.63 43.98 4.43
CA LEU A 553 14.64 45.42 4.70
C LEU A 553 13.51 45.78 5.65
N ASP A 554 13.85 46.63 6.62
CA ASP A 554 12.95 47.19 7.62
C ASP A 554 11.77 47.97 6.99
N ASP A 555 11.90 48.35 5.71
CA ASP A 555 10.86 49.00 4.92
C ASP A 555 9.81 48.06 4.32
N GLY A 556 9.92 46.76 4.61
CA GLY A 556 9.08 45.71 4.05
C GLY A 556 9.37 45.40 2.58
N SER A 557 10.43 45.93 1.96
CA SER A 557 10.72 45.65 0.56
C SER A 557 11.43 44.30 0.38
N CYS A 558 10.74 43.34 -0.25
CA CYS A 558 11.28 42.02 -0.58
C CYS A 558 12.10 42.06 -1.88
N LYS A 559 13.31 42.58 -1.77
CA LYS A 559 14.22 42.80 -2.90
C LYS A 559 15.20 41.66 -3.13
N VAL A 560 15.23 40.62 -2.29
CA VAL A 560 16.13 39.48 -2.50
C VAL A 560 15.34 38.31 -3.07
N ARG A 561 15.65 37.91 -4.29
CA ARG A 561 15.13 36.69 -4.91
C ARG A 561 16.08 35.54 -4.59
N GLN A 562 15.54 34.46 -4.04
CA GLN A 562 16.24 33.21 -3.80
C GLN A 562 15.76 32.15 -4.80
N ARG A 563 16.70 31.56 -5.55
CA ARG A 563 16.45 30.44 -6.46
C ARG A 563 17.26 29.24 -6.02
N THR A 564 16.62 28.09 -5.82
CA THR A 564 17.29 26.87 -5.36
C THR A 564 17.10 25.76 -6.39
N LEU A 565 18.22 25.28 -6.93
CA LEU A 565 18.28 24.10 -7.78
C LEU A 565 18.56 22.86 -6.91
N SER A 566 17.73 21.83 -7.01
CA SER A 566 17.83 20.60 -6.21
C SER A 566 17.85 19.34 -7.06
N VAL A 567 18.49 18.27 -6.57
CA VAL A 567 18.52 16.93 -7.20
C VAL A 567 17.17 16.23 -7.13
N PHE A 568 16.35 16.61 -6.16
CA PHE A 568 14.97 16.18 -6.04
C PHE A 568 14.16 16.90 -7.12
N SER A 569 13.71 16.13 -8.09
CA SER A 569 12.81 16.67 -9.09
C SER A 569 11.42 16.85 -8.48
N ASN A 570 10.78 17.98 -8.79
CA ASN A 570 9.36 18.16 -8.49
C ASN A 570 8.48 17.11 -9.21
N LEU A 571 9.04 16.31 -10.12
CA LEU A 571 8.33 15.23 -10.80
C LEU A 571 8.29 13.93 -9.97
N PRO A 572 9.39 13.30 -9.49
CA PRO A 572 9.33 12.12 -8.64
C PRO A 572 8.82 12.37 -7.22
N ASP A 573 9.14 13.52 -6.60
CA ASP A 573 8.75 13.79 -5.19
C ASP A 573 7.24 14.00 -5.03
N VAL A 574 6.57 14.62 -6.00
CA VAL A 574 5.10 14.70 -6.03
C VAL A 574 4.47 13.34 -6.40
N ARG A 575 5.23 12.46 -7.06
CA ARG A 575 4.71 11.23 -7.68
C ARG A 575 4.95 9.94 -6.90
N GLY A 576 5.51 9.95 -5.69
CA GLY A 576 5.48 8.84 -4.72
C GLY A 576 5.31 7.43 -5.31
N ASN A 577 6.37 6.84 -5.90
CA ASN A 577 6.34 5.48 -6.44
C ASN A 577 5.22 5.15 -7.45
N SER A 578 4.74 6.12 -8.24
CA SER A 578 3.67 5.91 -9.22
C SER A 578 4.12 5.76 -10.67
N ASN A 579 3.24 5.16 -11.48
CA ASN A 579 3.36 4.98 -12.93
C ASN A 579 3.49 6.29 -13.69
N SER A 580 4.60 6.57 -14.36
CA SER A 580 4.67 7.77 -15.21
C SER A 580 3.84 7.65 -16.50
N VAL A 581 3.59 6.41 -16.97
CA VAL A 581 2.90 6.10 -18.22
C VAL A 581 1.99 4.89 -18.04
N TRP A 582 0.86 4.89 -18.75
CA TRP A 582 0.04 3.70 -18.97
C TRP A 582 -0.51 3.66 -20.41
N TYR A 583 -1.06 2.52 -20.80
CA TYR A 583 -1.54 2.22 -22.15
C TYR A 583 -3.00 1.77 -22.12
N GLY A 584 -3.84 2.44 -22.91
CA GLY A 584 -5.26 2.10 -23.06
C GLY A 584 -5.50 0.87 -23.92
N LYS A 585 -4.54 0.47 -24.75
CA LYS A 585 -4.66 -0.72 -25.62
C LYS A 585 -3.34 -1.48 -25.69
N ILE A 586 -3.42 -2.79 -25.48
CA ILE A 586 -2.28 -3.70 -25.54
C ILE A 586 -2.64 -4.88 -26.44
N THR A 587 -1.77 -5.19 -27.39
CA THR A 587 -1.87 -6.39 -28.22
C THR A 587 -0.77 -7.37 -27.83
N GLU A 588 -1.15 -8.51 -27.27
CA GLU A 588 -0.26 -9.64 -26.96
C GLU A 588 -0.36 -10.65 -28.11
N THR A 589 0.76 -11.02 -28.72
CA THR A 589 0.79 -11.95 -29.86
C THR A 589 1.74 -13.11 -29.58
N ALA A 590 1.30 -14.32 -29.93
CA ALA A 590 2.10 -15.53 -29.98
C ALA A 590 2.05 -16.13 -31.40
N ALA A 591 2.65 -17.31 -31.60
CA ALA A 591 2.75 -17.94 -32.92
C ALA A 591 1.37 -18.25 -33.55
N ASP A 592 0.42 -18.68 -32.73
CA ASP A 592 -0.87 -19.27 -33.12
C ASP A 592 -2.09 -18.50 -32.57
N TRP A 593 -1.88 -17.49 -31.74
CA TRP A 593 -2.96 -16.68 -31.16
C TRP A 593 -2.56 -15.23 -30.92
N LYS A 594 -3.58 -14.39 -30.76
CA LYS A 594 -3.45 -12.97 -30.42
C LYS A 594 -4.51 -12.60 -29.39
N LYS A 595 -4.16 -11.77 -28.42
CA LYS A 595 -5.08 -11.13 -27.49
C LYS A 595 -4.97 -9.62 -27.57
N VAL A 596 -6.12 -8.94 -27.50
CA VAL A 596 -6.19 -7.48 -27.46
C VAL A 596 -6.92 -7.06 -26.20
N TYR A 597 -6.22 -6.33 -25.34
CA TYR A 597 -6.75 -5.78 -24.11
C TYR A 597 -7.03 -4.29 -24.27
N ARG A 598 -8.14 -3.83 -23.70
CA ARG A 598 -8.42 -2.40 -23.54
C ARG A 598 -8.61 -2.07 -22.08
N TYR A 599 -7.94 -1.04 -21.62
CA TYR A 599 -7.96 -0.56 -20.25
C TYR A 599 -8.39 0.91 -20.21
N ASP A 600 -8.84 1.31 -19.03
CA ASP A 600 -8.90 2.71 -18.67
C ASP A 600 -8.35 2.85 -17.23
N PHE A 601 -7.86 4.04 -16.89
CA PHE A 601 -7.11 4.31 -15.68
C PHE A 601 -7.17 5.80 -15.34
N ARG A 602 -7.46 6.11 -14.07
CA ARG A 602 -7.52 7.49 -13.56
C ARG A 602 -6.25 7.85 -12.82
N SER A 603 -5.41 8.67 -13.47
CA SER A 603 -4.26 9.31 -12.84
C SER A 603 -4.68 10.48 -11.96
N ASP A 604 -3.77 10.91 -11.09
CA ASP A 604 -3.91 12.18 -10.37
C ASP A 604 -3.99 13.37 -11.35
N GLU A 605 -4.76 14.39 -10.96
CA GLU A 605 -4.87 15.65 -11.70
C GLU A 605 -3.96 16.69 -11.05
N TYR A 606 -3.33 17.49 -11.91
CA TYR A 606 -2.38 18.51 -11.53
C TYR A 606 -2.90 19.85 -12.03
N ASP A 607 -2.88 20.85 -11.16
CA ASP A 607 -3.17 22.22 -11.59
C ASP A 607 -1.90 22.89 -12.13
N ASN A 608 -2.06 23.64 -13.21
CA ASN A 608 -1.06 24.57 -13.71
C ASN A 608 -1.46 25.95 -13.20
N THR A 609 -1.44 26.18 -11.89
CA THR A 609 -1.57 27.55 -11.40
C THR A 609 -0.28 28.28 -11.77
N TYR A 610 -0.33 29.08 -12.84
CA TYR A 610 0.69 30.06 -13.17
C TYR A 610 0.84 30.98 -11.95
N PRO A 611 1.96 30.94 -11.21
CA PRO A 611 2.27 32.05 -10.36
C PRO A 611 2.83 33.08 -11.35
N ASP A 612 2.01 34.03 -11.78
CA ASP A 612 2.19 34.92 -12.96
C ASP A 612 3.60 35.52 -13.18
N HIS A 613 4.52 35.45 -12.22
CA HIS A 613 5.89 35.96 -12.31
C HIS A 613 7.01 35.05 -11.75
N PHE A 614 6.83 33.72 -11.70
CA PHE A 614 7.81 32.79 -11.11
C PHE A 614 8.30 31.72 -12.10
N PRO A 615 9.61 31.45 -12.20
CA PRO A 615 10.15 30.39 -13.07
C PRO A 615 10.04 28.97 -12.47
N SER A 616 9.19 28.75 -11.46
CA SER A 616 8.88 27.41 -10.94
C SER A 616 7.42 27.05 -11.25
N LEU A 617 7.22 26.06 -12.13
CA LEU A 617 5.96 25.30 -12.14
C LEU A 617 5.97 24.37 -10.93
N GLU A 618 5.43 24.82 -9.80
CA GLU A 618 5.03 23.91 -8.74
C GLU A 618 3.79 23.16 -9.23
N TYR A 619 3.99 21.91 -9.66
CA TYR A 619 2.90 21.01 -10.00
C TYR A 619 2.28 20.50 -8.70
N VAL A 620 1.29 21.22 -8.19
CA VAL A 620 0.51 20.76 -7.04
C VAL A 620 -0.55 19.77 -7.52
N VAL A 621 -0.65 18.62 -6.85
CA VAL A 621 -1.74 17.67 -7.09
C VAL A 621 -3.03 18.34 -6.65
N SER A 622 -3.91 18.67 -7.60
CA SER A 622 -5.21 19.27 -7.31
C SER A 622 -6.28 18.21 -7.04
N LYS A 623 -6.08 16.99 -7.55
CA LYS A 623 -6.94 15.84 -7.26
C LYS A 623 -6.15 14.53 -7.22
N THR A 624 -6.23 13.83 -6.09
CA THR A 624 -5.55 12.56 -5.85
C THR A 624 -6.50 11.39 -6.15
N ASN A 625 -6.50 10.93 -7.40
CA ASN A 625 -7.35 9.85 -7.90
C ASN A 625 -6.74 8.47 -7.64
N ARG A 626 -5.41 8.34 -7.71
CA ARG A 626 -4.70 7.05 -7.70
C ARG A 626 -4.89 6.23 -6.42
N ILE A 627 -5.27 6.88 -5.32
CA ILE A 627 -5.47 6.21 -4.03
C ILE A 627 -6.77 5.38 -4.05
N LEU A 628 -7.83 5.88 -4.71
CA LEU A 628 -9.05 5.13 -4.97
C LEU A 628 -8.88 4.18 -6.17
N TYR A 629 -8.16 4.65 -7.20
CA TYR A 629 -7.98 3.97 -8.48
C TYR A 629 -6.57 3.39 -8.62
N SER A 630 -6.17 2.53 -7.70
CA SER A 630 -4.79 2.03 -7.64
C SER A 630 -4.44 1.06 -8.78
N THR A 631 -5.41 0.54 -9.55
CA THR A 631 -5.19 -0.43 -10.64
C THR A 631 -5.95 -0.04 -11.91
N PRO A 632 -5.34 -0.18 -13.10
CA PRO A 632 -6.04 -0.06 -14.39
C PRO A 632 -7.18 -1.08 -14.51
N TRP A 633 -8.34 -0.65 -15.01
CA TRP A 633 -9.50 -1.52 -15.17
C TRP A 633 -9.63 -2.07 -16.59
N LEU A 634 -9.80 -3.38 -16.69
CA LEU A 634 -9.99 -4.06 -17.96
C LEU A 634 -11.39 -3.79 -18.48
N LEU A 635 -11.50 -2.99 -19.55
CA LEU A 635 -12.75 -2.70 -20.27
C LEU A 635 -13.13 -3.83 -21.23
N SER A 636 -12.14 -4.41 -21.92
CA SER A 636 -12.38 -5.56 -22.79
C SER A 636 -11.14 -6.40 -23.04
N GLU A 637 -11.34 -7.70 -23.22
CA GLU A 637 -10.35 -8.65 -23.74
C GLU A 637 -10.92 -9.35 -24.98
N SER A 638 -10.23 -9.27 -26.12
CA SER A 638 -10.58 -10.00 -27.33
C SER A 638 -9.49 -11.03 -27.65
N SER A 639 -9.86 -12.31 -27.70
CA SER A 639 -8.98 -13.41 -28.06
C SER A 639 -9.20 -13.86 -29.50
N TYR A 640 -8.10 -14.15 -30.20
CA TYR A 640 -8.06 -14.54 -31.59
C TYR A 640 -7.18 -15.77 -31.78
N LYS A 641 -7.59 -16.66 -32.68
CA LYS A 641 -6.79 -17.81 -33.14
C LYS A 641 -6.34 -17.57 -34.58
N LYS A 642 -5.12 -17.99 -34.91
CA LYS A 642 -4.58 -17.89 -36.26
C LYS A 642 -5.17 -18.99 -37.15
N SER A 643 -5.68 -18.61 -38.31
CA SER A 643 -6.27 -19.48 -39.34
C SER A 643 -5.65 -19.09 -40.68
N GLY A 644 -4.71 -19.91 -41.18
CA GLY A 644 -3.85 -19.53 -42.31
C GLY A 644 -3.01 -18.28 -42.01
N THR A 645 -3.22 -17.21 -42.79
CA THR A 645 -2.58 -15.90 -42.60
C THR A 645 -3.43 -14.90 -41.80
N ALA A 646 -4.70 -15.22 -41.53
CA ALA A 646 -5.65 -14.35 -40.85
C ALA A 646 -5.81 -14.72 -39.36
N TYR A 647 -6.33 -13.78 -38.57
CA TYR A 647 -6.72 -14.01 -37.18
C TYR A 647 -8.24 -13.98 -37.07
N GLU A 648 -8.82 -15.11 -36.66
CA GLU A 648 -10.25 -15.24 -36.40
C GLU A 648 -10.52 -14.98 -34.93
N LYS A 649 -11.52 -14.15 -34.64
CA LYS A 649 -11.90 -13.83 -33.26
C LYS A 649 -12.66 -15.02 -32.67
N VAL A 650 -12.16 -15.56 -31.55
CA VAL A 650 -12.76 -16.72 -30.88
C VAL A 650 -13.54 -16.34 -29.62
N GLN A 651 -13.18 -15.21 -28.99
CA GLN A 651 -13.85 -14.76 -27.77
C GLN A 651 -13.70 -13.24 -27.56
N THR A 652 -14.74 -12.63 -27.00
CA THR A 652 -14.71 -11.26 -26.46
C THR A 652 -15.24 -11.29 -25.03
N LEU A 653 -14.55 -10.63 -24.11
CA LEU A 653 -15.04 -10.25 -22.78
C LEU A 653 -15.14 -8.73 -22.75
N THR A 654 -16.28 -8.19 -22.32
CA THR A 654 -16.48 -6.75 -22.12
C THR A 654 -16.99 -6.50 -20.70
N ASN A 655 -16.41 -5.53 -20.02
CA ASN A 655 -16.78 -5.13 -18.66
C ASN A 655 -17.28 -3.70 -18.64
N ILE A 656 -18.32 -3.45 -17.86
CA ILE A 656 -18.81 -2.11 -17.54
C ILE A 656 -18.66 -1.92 -16.03
N TYR A 657 -18.11 -0.79 -15.64
CA TYR A 657 -17.92 -0.43 -14.24
C TYR A 657 -18.91 0.68 -13.84
N GLU A 658 -19.25 0.71 -12.56
CA GLU A 658 -19.94 1.83 -11.92
C GLU A 658 -19.12 2.36 -10.77
N LYS A 659 -19.39 3.61 -10.40
CA LYS A 659 -18.65 4.31 -9.35
C LYS A 659 -19.50 5.33 -8.62
N SER A 660 -19.10 5.59 -7.39
CA SER A 660 -19.53 6.75 -6.60
C SER A 660 -18.28 7.39 -6.04
N GLU A 661 -18.05 8.65 -6.38
CA GLU A 661 -16.90 9.43 -5.93
C GLU A 661 -17.38 10.50 -4.95
N ILE A 662 -16.74 10.58 -3.80
CA ILE A 662 -16.84 11.67 -2.85
C ILE A 662 -15.45 12.33 -2.81
N GLU A 663 -15.44 13.66 -2.83
CA GLU A 663 -14.19 14.43 -2.78
C GLU A 663 -14.03 15.02 -1.37
N LEU A 664 -13.00 14.56 -0.66
CA LEU A 664 -12.55 15.19 0.57
C LEU A 664 -11.63 16.35 0.22
N LYS A 665 -11.80 17.49 0.88
CA LYS A 665 -11.01 18.70 0.62
C LYS A 665 -9.84 18.75 1.58
N GLY A 666 -8.66 19.09 1.05
CA GLY A 666 -7.51 19.54 1.82
C GLY A 666 -6.92 20.79 1.18
N ALA A 667 -5.87 21.34 1.80
CA ALA A 667 -5.14 22.46 1.23
C ALA A 667 -3.66 22.37 1.55
N VAL A 668 -2.82 22.50 0.51
CA VAL A 668 -1.38 22.69 0.68
C VAL A 668 -1.16 24.15 1.07
N VAL A 669 -0.62 24.40 2.26
CA VAL A 669 -0.36 25.77 2.75
C VAL A 669 1.13 26.00 2.80
N SER A 670 1.56 26.95 1.97
CA SER A 670 2.96 27.36 1.86
C SER A 670 3.13 28.81 2.33
N PRO A 671 4.24 29.15 3.01
CA PRO A 671 4.59 30.52 3.30
C PRO A 671 4.58 31.37 2.02
N TYR A 672 3.91 32.52 2.04
CA TYR A 672 3.79 33.39 0.88
C TYR A 672 4.01 34.85 1.27
N LEU A 673 5.18 35.40 0.99
CA LEU A 673 5.65 36.65 1.60
C LEU A 673 5.04 37.98 1.06
N PHE A 674 3.81 38.01 0.52
CA PHE A 674 3.25 39.25 -0.07
C PHE A 674 1.76 39.48 0.21
N ALA A 675 1.43 40.72 0.61
CA ALA A 675 0.07 41.26 0.61
C ALA A 675 -0.08 42.33 -0.48
N TRP A 676 -1.23 42.39 -1.14
CA TRP A 676 -1.60 43.48 -2.04
C TRP A 676 -2.19 44.63 -1.21
N ARG A 677 -1.51 45.77 -1.20
CA ARG A 677 -1.86 47.04 -0.53
C ARG A 677 -1.56 47.07 0.98
N GLY A 678 -0.65 47.97 1.34
CA GLY A 678 -0.13 48.08 2.69
C GLY A 678 -1.20 48.40 3.73
N TYR A 679 -1.21 47.59 4.78
CA TYR A 679 -1.54 48.01 6.13
C TYR A 679 -0.54 47.32 7.07
N SER A 680 0.25 48.12 7.78
CA SER A 680 1.25 47.69 8.75
C SER A 680 0.80 48.12 10.14
N SER A 681 0.54 47.17 11.01
CA SER A 681 1.09 47.14 12.37
C SER A 681 0.72 45.79 12.96
N CYS A 682 1.70 45.09 13.55
CA CYS A 682 1.49 43.84 14.29
C CYS A 682 0.60 44.01 15.54
N GLN A 683 -0.08 45.16 15.71
CA GLN A 683 -0.87 45.45 16.90
C GLN A 683 -2.38 45.56 16.68
N PHE A 684 -2.91 45.90 15.51
CA PHE A 684 -4.36 45.91 15.31
C PHE A 684 -4.76 45.67 13.85
N LEU A 685 -5.05 44.42 13.49
CA LEU A 685 -5.77 44.08 12.26
C LEU A 685 -7.26 43.89 12.61
N GLU A 686 -8.12 44.80 12.14
CA GLU A 686 -9.57 44.78 12.40
C GLU A 686 -10.39 44.05 11.33
N LYS A 687 -9.80 43.55 10.25
CA LYS A 687 -10.55 42.82 9.21
C LYS A 687 -9.73 41.71 8.54
N LEU A 688 -10.18 40.48 8.73
CA LEU A 688 -9.87 39.36 7.83
C LEU A 688 -10.35 39.73 6.42
N THR A 689 -9.45 39.66 5.44
CA THR A 689 -9.86 39.67 4.02
C THR A 689 -10.10 38.22 3.62
N VAL A 690 -11.33 37.91 3.21
CA VAL A 690 -11.81 36.54 2.90
C VAL A 690 -10.91 35.85 1.87
N CYS A 691 -10.51 34.60 2.12
CA CYS A 691 -9.70 33.81 1.19
C CYS A 691 -10.58 33.28 0.04
N TYR A 692 -10.60 33.95 -1.11
CA TYR A 692 -11.20 33.39 -2.33
C TYR A 692 -10.25 32.38 -3.01
N ARG A 693 -10.79 31.44 -3.80
CA ARG A 693 -10.02 30.36 -4.43
C ARG A 693 -8.80 30.90 -5.16
N ASN A 694 -7.62 30.37 -4.83
CA ASN A 694 -6.30 30.76 -5.38
C ASN A 694 -5.78 32.14 -4.96
N ASP A 695 -6.41 32.81 -3.99
CA ASP A 695 -6.02 34.15 -3.56
C ASP A 695 -5.19 34.19 -2.27
N TYR A 696 -4.52 35.34 -2.11
CA TYR A 696 -3.55 35.69 -1.09
C TYR A 696 -4.22 36.01 0.25
N CYS A 697 -3.68 35.50 1.36
CA CYS A 697 -4.20 35.84 2.69
C CYS A 697 -3.07 36.35 3.58
N ASP A 698 -3.20 37.59 4.07
CA ASP A 698 -2.35 38.16 5.13
C ASP A 698 -2.94 37.77 6.48
N LEU A 699 -2.19 36.95 7.22
CA LEU A 699 -2.65 36.28 8.43
C LEU A 699 -1.71 36.65 9.56
N TYR A 700 -2.11 37.68 10.33
CA TYR A 700 -1.37 38.16 11.49
C TYR A 700 0.12 38.47 11.21
N GLY A 701 0.42 39.05 10.03
CA GLY A 701 1.78 39.42 9.65
C GLY A 701 2.61 38.31 9.00
N SER A 702 2.07 37.11 8.82
CA SER A 702 2.69 36.04 8.01
C SER A 702 1.79 35.69 6.83
N PRO A 703 2.00 36.32 5.66
CA PRO A 703 1.19 35.99 4.50
C PRO A 703 1.49 34.56 4.02
N VAL A 704 0.43 33.83 3.65
CA VAL A 704 0.49 32.44 3.16
C VAL A 704 -0.33 32.27 1.89
N ARG A 705 0.03 31.26 1.11
CA ARG A 705 -0.73 30.84 -0.07
C ARG A 705 -1.22 29.42 0.17
N ALA A 706 -2.50 29.21 -0.09
CA ALA A 706 -3.14 27.91 0.01
C ALA A 706 -3.52 27.40 -1.38
N PHE A 707 -3.18 26.15 -1.68
CA PHE A 707 -3.61 25.45 -2.88
C PHE A 707 -4.61 24.36 -2.48
N PRO A 708 -5.89 24.49 -2.85
CA PRO A 708 -6.87 23.47 -2.52
C PRO A 708 -6.59 22.20 -3.33
N TYR A 709 -6.69 21.05 -2.68
CA TYR A 709 -6.67 19.75 -3.36
C TYR A 709 -7.84 18.88 -2.91
N ARG A 710 -8.12 17.85 -3.70
CA ARG A 710 -9.20 16.89 -3.44
C ARG A 710 -8.67 15.47 -3.35
N LEU A 711 -9.04 14.76 -2.30
CA LEU A 711 -8.82 13.33 -2.16
C LEU A 711 -10.09 12.60 -2.56
N VAL A 712 -10.01 11.70 -3.53
CA VAL A 712 -11.18 10.96 -4.02
C VAL A 712 -11.37 9.69 -3.20
N THR A 713 -12.57 9.49 -2.70
CA THR A 713 -13.00 8.30 -1.93
C THR A 713 -14.33 7.76 -2.46
N GLY A 714 -14.69 6.53 -2.10
CA GLY A 714 -15.96 5.88 -2.43
C GLY A 714 -15.74 4.49 -3.01
N TYR A 715 -16.45 4.16 -4.08
CA TYR A 715 -16.33 2.85 -4.72
C TYR A 715 -16.20 2.95 -6.24
N HIS A 716 -15.53 1.96 -6.81
CA HIS A 716 -15.50 1.67 -8.24
C HIS A 716 -15.50 0.16 -8.42
N ARG A 717 -16.55 -0.37 -9.04
CA ARG A 717 -16.83 -1.81 -9.05
C ARG A 717 -17.47 -2.26 -10.35
N LEU A 718 -17.39 -3.57 -10.60
CA LEU A 718 -17.92 -4.17 -11.82
C LEU A 718 -19.45 -4.13 -11.82
N LYS A 719 -20.06 -3.43 -12.78
CA LYS A 719 -21.52 -3.35 -12.96
C LYS A 719 -22.05 -4.50 -13.81
N SER A 720 -21.34 -4.85 -14.87
CA SER A 720 -21.70 -5.99 -15.71
C SER A 720 -20.50 -6.53 -16.47
N THR A 721 -20.62 -7.79 -16.85
CA THR A 721 -19.69 -8.46 -17.75
C THR A 721 -20.46 -9.18 -18.85
N CYS A 722 -19.94 -9.16 -20.06
CA CYS A 722 -20.50 -9.81 -21.23
C CYS A 722 -19.39 -10.59 -21.94
N LYS A 723 -19.54 -11.90 -21.99
CA LYS A 723 -18.62 -12.81 -22.67
C LYS A 723 -19.31 -13.38 -23.91
N THR A 724 -18.73 -13.17 -25.07
CA THR A 724 -19.18 -13.73 -26.34
C THR A 724 -18.14 -14.74 -26.83
N THR A 725 -18.53 -16.00 -27.00
CA THR A 725 -17.69 -17.04 -27.59
C THR A 725 -18.18 -17.30 -29.01
N TYR A 726 -17.32 -17.14 -29.99
CA TYR A 726 -17.67 -17.30 -31.40
C TYR A 726 -17.43 -18.74 -31.85
N GLN A 727 -18.40 -19.29 -32.57
CA GLN A 727 -18.32 -20.56 -33.28
C GLN A 727 -18.49 -20.27 -34.77
N SER A 728 -18.20 -21.24 -35.63
CA SER A 728 -18.07 -21.09 -37.09
C SER A 728 -19.21 -20.30 -37.76
N SER A 729 -20.44 -20.40 -37.22
CA SER A 729 -21.63 -19.74 -37.76
C SER A 729 -22.54 -19.09 -36.70
N ASP A 730 -22.17 -19.11 -35.42
CA ASP A 730 -23.02 -18.61 -34.33
C ASP A 730 -22.16 -18.10 -33.14
N SER A 731 -22.79 -17.51 -32.13
CA SER A 731 -22.11 -17.06 -30.93
C SER A 731 -22.90 -17.36 -29.65
N ILE A 732 -22.19 -17.80 -28.62
CA ILE A 732 -22.73 -17.95 -27.28
C ILE A 732 -22.42 -16.68 -26.50
N VAL A 733 -23.45 -15.97 -26.07
CA VAL A 733 -23.34 -14.77 -25.22
C VAL A 733 -23.73 -15.13 -23.79
N GLU A 734 -22.83 -14.88 -22.85
CA GLU A 734 -23.02 -14.99 -21.41
C GLU A 734 -22.90 -13.59 -20.81
N LYS A 735 -24.02 -13.04 -20.32
CA LYS A 735 -24.06 -11.73 -19.68
C LYS A 735 -24.35 -11.89 -18.19
N SER A 736 -23.57 -11.22 -17.34
CA SER A 736 -23.88 -11.07 -15.92
C SER A 736 -24.00 -9.60 -15.53
N VAL A 737 -25.01 -9.26 -14.73
CA VAL A 737 -25.21 -7.91 -14.17
C VAL A 737 -25.22 -8.01 -12.65
N PHE A 738 -24.50 -7.10 -12.00
CA PHE A 738 -24.33 -7.08 -10.55
C PHE A 738 -25.06 -5.88 -9.96
N ALA A 739 -25.79 -6.10 -8.88
CA ALA A 739 -26.29 -5.05 -8.00
C ALA A 739 -25.72 -5.27 -6.60
N TYR A 740 -25.42 -4.16 -5.94
CA TYR A 740 -24.74 -4.15 -4.67
C TYR A 740 -25.56 -3.40 -3.62
N ASP A 741 -25.27 -3.69 -2.37
CA ASP A 741 -25.87 -3.02 -1.23
C ASP A 741 -25.52 -1.53 -1.22
N THR A 742 -26.48 -0.68 -0.84
CA THR A 742 -26.32 0.77 -0.77
C THR A 742 -25.56 1.24 0.47
N GLU A 743 -25.74 0.57 1.60
CA GLU A 743 -25.07 0.87 2.87
C GLU A 743 -23.73 0.14 2.99
N ARG A 744 -23.61 -1.03 2.34
CA ARG A 744 -22.39 -1.86 2.31
C ARG A 744 -21.94 -2.14 0.87
N PRO A 745 -21.38 -1.16 0.16
CA PRO A 745 -21.08 -1.25 -1.28
C PRO A 745 -20.20 -2.42 -1.75
N TYR A 746 -19.50 -3.09 -0.83
CA TYR A 746 -18.71 -4.30 -1.08
C TYR A 746 -19.56 -5.59 -1.16
N ASN A 747 -20.83 -5.57 -0.72
CA ASN A 747 -21.74 -6.72 -0.76
C ASN A 747 -22.53 -6.76 -2.07
N ILE A 748 -22.44 -7.87 -2.80
CA ILE A 748 -23.30 -8.14 -3.96
C ILE A 748 -24.64 -8.67 -3.44
N ILE A 749 -25.73 -7.94 -3.69
CA ILE A 749 -27.09 -8.33 -3.28
C ILE A 749 -27.87 -8.97 -4.42
N SER A 750 -27.43 -8.79 -5.67
CA SER A 750 -28.04 -9.42 -6.83
C SER A 750 -27.00 -9.71 -7.90
N LYS A 751 -27.09 -10.90 -8.50
CA LYS A 751 -26.37 -11.26 -9.72
C LYS A 751 -27.38 -11.84 -10.70
N SER A 752 -27.65 -11.11 -11.79
CA SER A 752 -28.42 -11.67 -12.90
C SER A 752 -27.49 -12.28 -13.93
N SER A 753 -27.90 -13.40 -14.53
CA SER A 753 -27.15 -14.12 -15.55
C SER A 753 -28.08 -14.53 -16.70
N LEU A 754 -27.66 -14.22 -17.92
CA LEU A 754 -28.37 -14.52 -19.16
C LEU A 754 -27.41 -15.17 -20.16
N CYS A 755 -27.77 -16.36 -20.65
CA CYS A 755 -27.07 -17.02 -21.74
C CYS A 755 -27.91 -16.98 -23.02
N SER A 756 -27.27 -16.93 -24.19
CA SER A 756 -27.98 -16.98 -25.49
C SER A 756 -28.95 -18.17 -25.54
N GLY A 757 -30.23 -17.90 -25.82
CA GLY A 757 -31.32 -18.91 -25.83
C GLY A 757 -31.86 -19.32 -24.45
N GLY A 758 -31.28 -18.85 -23.35
CA GLY A 758 -31.74 -19.10 -21.98
C GLY A 758 -32.66 -18.02 -21.43
N ALA A 759 -33.44 -18.36 -20.39
CA ALA A 759 -34.14 -17.34 -19.60
C ALA A 759 -33.21 -16.77 -18.52
N GLU A 760 -33.37 -15.49 -18.21
CA GLU A 760 -32.61 -14.82 -17.14
C GLU A 760 -32.79 -15.55 -15.80
N GLN A 761 -31.66 -15.77 -15.12
CA GLN A 761 -31.60 -16.26 -13.75
C GLN A 761 -31.08 -15.15 -12.87
N VAL A 762 -31.69 -14.96 -11.70
CA VAL A 762 -31.30 -13.92 -10.74
C VAL A 762 -31.01 -14.59 -9.41
N GLU A 763 -29.77 -14.49 -8.95
CA GLU A 763 -29.40 -14.82 -7.59
C GLU A 763 -29.51 -13.57 -6.73
N ARG A 764 -30.26 -13.62 -5.62
CA ARG A 764 -30.30 -12.55 -4.61
C ARG A 764 -29.66 -13.02 -3.33
N THR A 765 -28.85 -12.17 -2.72
CA THR A 765 -28.19 -12.43 -1.44
C THR A 765 -28.57 -11.35 -0.44
N TYR A 766 -28.99 -11.78 0.74
CA TYR A 766 -29.39 -10.92 1.85
C TYR A 766 -28.42 -11.09 3.01
N TYR A 767 -27.86 -9.98 3.48
CA TYR A 767 -26.92 -9.88 4.59
C TYR A 767 -27.61 -9.32 5.84
N SER A 768 -26.87 -9.25 6.95
CA SER A 768 -27.38 -8.85 8.25
C SER A 768 -27.97 -7.43 8.34
N ASN A 769 -27.60 -6.51 7.43
CA ASN A 769 -28.19 -5.17 7.34
C ASN A 769 -29.43 -5.10 6.44
N ASN A 770 -29.74 -6.14 5.67
CA ASN A 770 -30.91 -6.14 4.79
C ASN A 770 -32.17 -6.58 5.53
N THR A 771 -33.33 -6.17 5.02
CA THR A 771 -34.60 -6.78 5.40
C THR A 771 -34.65 -8.21 4.86
N ILE A 772 -34.47 -9.19 5.75
CA ILE A 772 -34.50 -10.62 5.40
C ILE A 772 -35.96 -11.05 5.15
N PRO A 773 -36.33 -11.45 3.91
CA PRO A 773 -37.72 -11.75 3.54
C PRO A 773 -38.38 -12.83 4.41
N ASP A 774 -37.68 -13.95 4.62
CA ASP A 774 -38.28 -15.14 5.23
C ASP A 774 -37.79 -15.39 6.67
N LYS A 775 -37.34 -14.34 7.36
CA LYS A 775 -36.81 -14.43 8.74
C LYS A 775 -37.76 -15.08 9.74
N GLU A 776 -39.07 -15.06 9.48
CA GLU A 776 -40.06 -15.69 10.35
C GLU A 776 -39.97 -17.22 10.38
N SER A 777 -39.25 -17.83 9.42
CA SER A 777 -38.94 -19.26 9.44
C SER A 777 -37.79 -19.62 10.40
N LEU A 778 -37.06 -18.62 10.91
CA LEU A 778 -36.00 -18.79 11.91
C LEU A 778 -36.55 -18.71 13.33
N THR A 779 -35.87 -19.35 14.27
CA THR A 779 -36.21 -19.22 15.70
C THR A 779 -35.90 -17.81 16.23
N THR A 780 -36.52 -17.44 17.35
CA THR A 780 -36.23 -16.14 18.00
C THR A 780 -34.75 -15.97 18.35
N SER A 781 -34.10 -17.03 18.87
CA SER A 781 -32.66 -17.01 19.19
C SER A 781 -31.79 -16.80 17.95
N GLN A 782 -32.12 -17.45 16.83
CA GLN A 782 -31.39 -17.30 15.58
C GLN A 782 -31.50 -15.89 15.01
N ARG A 783 -32.68 -15.28 15.09
CA ARG A 783 -32.89 -13.88 14.71
C ARG A 783 -32.10 -12.92 15.59
N SER A 784 -32.04 -13.16 16.90
CA SER A 784 -31.20 -12.38 17.81
C SER A 784 -29.70 -12.53 17.48
N ALA A 785 -29.25 -13.74 17.13
CA ALA A 785 -27.87 -13.95 16.70
C ALA A 785 -27.54 -13.22 15.38
N ILE A 786 -28.46 -13.18 14.41
CA ILE A 786 -28.28 -12.40 13.16
C ILE A 786 -28.01 -10.92 13.46
N GLN A 787 -28.67 -10.34 14.47
CA GLN A 787 -28.42 -8.96 14.89
C GLN A 787 -26.99 -8.75 15.41
N LEU A 788 -26.37 -9.78 15.99
CA LEU A 788 -24.99 -9.72 16.48
C LEU A 788 -23.94 -9.75 15.36
N LEU A 789 -24.26 -10.29 14.17
CA LEU A 789 -23.32 -10.38 13.03
C LEU A 789 -22.70 -9.01 12.73
N THR A 790 -23.51 -7.96 12.64
CA THR A 790 -23.04 -6.59 12.40
C THR A 790 -22.11 -6.09 13.51
N SER A 791 -22.52 -6.24 14.77
CA SER A 791 -21.73 -5.76 15.91
C SER A 791 -20.38 -6.47 16.07
N ARG A 792 -20.28 -7.71 15.58
CA ARG A 792 -19.06 -8.53 15.59
C ARG A 792 -18.30 -8.51 14.25
N ASN A 793 -18.65 -7.59 13.35
CA ASN A 793 -18.01 -7.39 12.04
C ASN A 793 -18.11 -8.56 11.04
N TYR A 794 -19.12 -9.44 11.16
CA TYR A 794 -19.45 -10.45 10.15
C TYR A 794 -20.29 -9.83 9.03
N LEU A 795 -19.67 -8.97 8.21
CA LEU A 795 -20.38 -8.04 7.30
C LEU A 795 -20.72 -8.63 5.93
N THR A 796 -19.96 -9.62 5.46
CA THR A 796 -20.10 -10.29 4.15
C THR A 796 -20.74 -11.67 4.26
N THR A 797 -21.16 -12.06 5.47
CA THR A 797 -21.74 -13.38 5.74
C THR A 797 -23.23 -13.43 5.31
N PRO A 798 -23.62 -14.31 4.37
CA PRO A 798 -24.98 -14.34 3.83
C PRO A 798 -25.99 -14.97 4.81
N VAL A 799 -27.13 -14.31 5.01
CA VAL A 799 -28.24 -14.81 5.85
C VAL A 799 -29.26 -15.57 5.01
N GLN A 800 -29.62 -15.04 3.85
CA GLN A 800 -30.54 -15.69 2.91
C GLN A 800 -30.01 -15.57 1.49
N GLN A 801 -30.18 -16.61 0.69
CA GLN A 801 -29.96 -16.59 -0.75
C GLN A 801 -31.21 -17.11 -1.48
N THR A 802 -31.59 -16.46 -2.58
CA THR A 802 -32.67 -16.91 -3.46
C THR A 802 -32.15 -17.07 -4.88
N MET A 803 -32.74 -18.01 -5.61
CA MET A 803 -32.55 -18.14 -7.05
C MET A 803 -33.90 -17.98 -7.74
N GLU A 804 -33.98 -17.09 -8.72
CA GLU A 804 -35.20 -16.76 -9.47
C GLU A 804 -35.00 -17.00 -10.97
N LYS A 805 -36.06 -17.41 -11.67
CA LYS A 805 -36.08 -17.54 -13.14
C LYS A 805 -37.43 -17.07 -13.66
N LYS A 806 -37.44 -16.10 -14.59
CA LYS A 806 -38.67 -15.43 -15.08
C LYS A 806 -39.55 -14.92 -13.91
N ASP A 807 -38.92 -14.22 -12.96
CA ASP A 807 -39.55 -13.65 -11.76
C ASP A 807 -40.24 -14.67 -10.83
N LYS A 808 -39.96 -15.96 -11.01
CA LYS A 808 -40.41 -17.03 -10.11
C LYS A 808 -39.23 -17.56 -9.33
N ARG A 809 -39.35 -17.59 -8.00
CA ARG A 809 -38.36 -18.23 -7.12
C ARG A 809 -38.27 -19.72 -7.47
N LEU A 810 -37.07 -20.22 -7.73
CA LEU A 810 -36.76 -21.64 -7.89
C LEU A 810 -36.46 -22.27 -6.54
N TYR A 811 -35.64 -21.60 -5.73
CA TYR A 811 -35.35 -22.01 -4.36
C TYR A 811 -34.90 -20.84 -3.49
N SER A 812 -34.92 -21.06 -2.18
CA SER A 812 -34.24 -20.22 -1.20
C SER A 812 -33.51 -21.05 -0.16
N VAL A 813 -32.32 -20.57 0.22
CA VAL A 813 -31.53 -21.07 1.33
C VAL A 813 -31.50 -20.00 2.41
N LEU A 814 -31.92 -20.36 3.62
CA LEU A 814 -31.96 -19.48 4.79
C LEU A 814 -31.06 -20.07 5.89
N ARG A 815 -30.21 -19.25 6.49
CA ARG A 815 -29.24 -19.67 7.52
C ARG A 815 -29.60 -19.05 8.87
N GLY A 816 -29.88 -19.88 9.85
CA GLY A 816 -30.00 -19.50 11.25
C GLY A 816 -28.61 -19.49 11.89
N TYR A 817 -28.27 -18.45 12.63
CA TYR A 817 -26.97 -18.30 13.29
C TYR A 817 -27.07 -18.50 14.80
N SER A 818 -25.96 -18.84 15.43
CA SER A 818 -25.80 -18.85 16.88
C SER A 818 -24.55 -18.06 17.30
N SER A 819 -24.62 -17.52 18.52
CA SER A 819 -23.51 -16.86 19.23
C SER A 819 -23.12 -17.60 20.52
N SER A 820 -23.63 -18.82 20.71
CA SER A 820 -23.46 -19.61 21.94
C SER A 820 -22.05 -20.19 22.13
N LEU A 821 -21.21 -20.14 21.10
CA LEU A 821 -19.82 -20.60 21.18
C LEU A 821 -18.88 -19.44 21.51
N SER A 822 -17.83 -19.75 22.26
CA SER A 822 -16.71 -18.82 22.45
C SER A 822 -15.99 -18.52 21.12
N SER A 823 -16.09 -19.42 20.13
CA SER A 823 -15.41 -19.33 18.84
C SER A 823 -16.02 -18.38 17.81
N GLY A 824 -16.91 -17.47 18.22
CA GLY A 824 -17.53 -16.47 17.33
C GLY A 824 -18.92 -16.83 16.83
N MET A 825 -19.27 -16.31 15.64
CA MET A 825 -20.58 -16.53 15.00
C MET A 825 -20.54 -17.78 14.13
N VAL A 826 -21.48 -18.70 14.34
CA VAL A 826 -21.60 -19.94 13.54
C VAL A 826 -23.00 -20.14 13.00
N VAL A 827 -23.15 -20.93 11.95
CA VAL A 827 -24.46 -21.36 11.46
C VAL A 827 -24.99 -22.44 12.40
N GLU A 828 -26.21 -22.29 12.92
CA GLU A 828 -26.85 -23.33 13.73
C GLU A 828 -27.68 -24.27 12.85
N ASP A 829 -28.44 -23.70 11.91
CA ASP A 829 -29.32 -24.45 11.03
C ASP A 829 -29.33 -23.85 9.63
N GLN A 830 -29.49 -24.70 8.62
CA GLN A 830 -29.75 -24.30 7.24
C GLN A 830 -31.11 -24.85 6.80
N TYR A 831 -31.95 -23.95 6.34
CA TYR A 831 -33.28 -24.23 5.83
C TYR A 831 -33.30 -24.06 4.32
N TYR A 832 -34.08 -24.90 3.64
CA TYR A 832 -34.28 -24.86 2.21
C TYR A 832 -35.76 -24.78 1.90
N CYS A 833 -36.10 -23.98 0.90
CA CYS A 833 -37.43 -23.88 0.33
C CYS A 833 -37.31 -24.07 -1.18
N LYS A 834 -38.09 -24.99 -1.76
CA LYS A 834 -38.28 -25.08 -3.21
C LYS A 834 -39.44 -24.17 -3.59
N GLY A 835 -39.25 -23.28 -4.56
CA GLY A 835 -40.29 -22.35 -4.97
C GLY A 835 -40.83 -21.51 -3.80
N THR A 836 -42.12 -21.64 -3.51
CA THR A 836 -42.82 -20.99 -2.38
C THR A 836 -43.29 -21.99 -1.33
N ASP A 837 -42.72 -23.20 -1.32
CA ASP A 837 -43.07 -24.24 -0.37
C ASP A 837 -42.68 -23.82 1.06
N LYS A 838 -43.09 -24.62 2.05
CA LYS A 838 -42.67 -24.41 3.44
C LYS A 838 -41.15 -24.61 3.55
N TYR A 839 -40.48 -23.80 4.38
CA TYR A 839 -39.09 -24.03 4.71
C TYR A 839 -38.92 -25.35 5.46
N GLU A 840 -38.04 -26.18 4.93
CA GLU A 840 -37.62 -27.43 5.53
C GLU A 840 -36.21 -27.27 6.07
N LYS A 841 -36.00 -27.68 7.31
CA LYS A 841 -34.67 -27.73 7.88
C LYS A 841 -33.89 -28.86 7.20
N ARG A 842 -32.82 -28.50 6.48
CA ARG A 842 -31.99 -29.45 5.71
C ARG A 842 -30.69 -29.80 6.42
N ILE A 843 -30.12 -28.88 7.18
CA ILE A 843 -28.90 -29.14 7.95
C ILE A 843 -29.07 -28.55 9.34
N SER A 844 -28.81 -29.35 10.37
CA SER A 844 -28.61 -28.88 11.75
C SER A 844 -27.16 -29.09 12.15
N TYR A 845 -26.51 -28.03 12.60
CA TYR A 845 -25.14 -28.05 13.10
C TYR A 845 -25.17 -28.18 14.62
N ASN A 846 -25.34 -29.40 15.09
CA ASN A 846 -25.64 -29.70 16.49
C ASN A 846 -24.46 -29.47 17.44
N LYS A 847 -23.22 -29.65 16.95
CA LYS A 847 -22.00 -29.38 17.73
C LYS A 847 -20.89 -28.80 16.86
N TYR A 848 -20.13 -27.95 17.51
CA TYR A 848 -18.92 -27.34 17.00
C TYR A 848 -17.75 -27.63 17.95
N ASP A 849 -16.53 -27.55 17.44
CA ASP A 849 -15.35 -27.47 18.28
C ASP A 849 -15.08 -26.03 18.74
N ILE A 850 -14.06 -25.85 19.57
CA ILE A 850 -13.64 -24.54 20.09
C ILE A 850 -13.07 -23.60 19.01
N TYR A 851 -12.91 -24.08 17.77
CA TYR A 851 -12.36 -23.36 16.64
C TYR A 851 -13.43 -22.98 15.61
N GLY A 852 -14.71 -23.33 15.87
CA GLY A 852 -15.83 -23.02 14.99
C GLY A 852 -16.01 -24.02 13.85
N ASN A 853 -15.36 -25.19 13.89
CA ASN A 853 -15.61 -26.25 12.92
C ASN A 853 -16.80 -27.11 13.33
N PRO A 854 -17.68 -27.50 12.39
CA PRO A 854 -18.78 -28.40 12.70
C PRO A 854 -18.25 -29.81 13.01
N VAL A 855 -18.59 -30.34 14.18
CA VAL A 855 -18.19 -31.69 14.64
C VAL A 855 -19.35 -32.67 14.50
N TYR A 856 -20.59 -32.22 14.61
CA TYR A 856 -21.76 -33.07 14.45
C TYR A 856 -22.87 -32.34 13.73
N ILE A 857 -23.33 -32.91 12.62
CA ILE A 857 -24.45 -32.40 11.85
C ILE A 857 -25.49 -33.48 11.59
N ASN A 858 -26.74 -33.05 11.43
CA ASN A 858 -27.81 -33.87 10.85
C ASN A 858 -28.20 -33.27 9.50
N LYS A 859 -28.19 -34.08 8.44
CA LYS A 859 -28.70 -33.73 7.12
C LYS A 859 -30.05 -34.39 6.89
N ASP A 860 -31.01 -33.61 6.38
CA ASP A 860 -32.37 -34.05 6.03
C ASP A 860 -33.10 -34.80 7.16
N GLY A 861 -32.74 -34.51 8.42
CA GLY A 861 -33.32 -35.15 9.61
C GLY A 861 -32.96 -36.63 9.82
N ALA A 862 -32.29 -37.28 8.87
CA ALA A 862 -32.02 -38.71 8.87
C ALA A 862 -30.53 -39.05 8.85
N GLU A 863 -29.73 -38.35 8.04
CA GLU A 863 -28.32 -38.64 7.89
C GLU A 863 -27.52 -37.94 9.00
N LYS A 864 -26.94 -38.73 9.91
CA LYS A 864 -26.07 -38.25 10.98
C LYS A 864 -24.63 -38.27 10.48
N VAL A 865 -23.94 -37.14 10.59
CA VAL A 865 -22.54 -37.02 10.15
C VAL A 865 -21.71 -36.44 11.29
N VAL A 866 -20.68 -37.19 11.70
CA VAL A 866 -19.69 -36.75 12.68
C VAL A 866 -18.38 -36.46 11.96
N TYR A 867 -17.83 -35.29 12.23
CA TYR A 867 -16.53 -34.83 11.73
C TYR A 867 -15.53 -34.86 12.87
N LEU A 868 -14.44 -35.58 12.69
CA LEU A 868 -13.31 -35.55 13.60
C LEU A 868 -12.31 -34.55 13.07
N TRP A 869 -12.04 -33.50 13.84
CA TRP A 869 -11.02 -32.51 13.52
C TRP A 869 -9.77 -32.78 14.36
N GLY A 870 -8.63 -32.32 13.86
CA GLY A 870 -7.35 -32.39 14.56
C GLY A 870 -6.47 -31.21 14.20
N TYR A 871 -5.23 -31.24 14.68
CA TYR A 871 -4.23 -30.19 14.44
C TYR A 871 -4.70 -28.82 14.95
N LYS A 872 -5.22 -28.78 16.19
CA LYS A 872 -5.89 -27.58 16.73
C LYS A 872 -7.00 -27.07 15.81
N GLY A 873 -7.84 -27.98 15.29
CA GLY A 873 -9.00 -27.67 14.45
C GLY A 873 -8.70 -27.26 13.00
N GLN A 874 -7.48 -27.49 12.50
CA GLN A 874 -7.10 -27.06 11.15
C GLN A 874 -7.48 -28.06 10.06
N TYR A 875 -7.47 -29.37 10.37
CA TYR A 875 -7.67 -30.41 9.37
C TYR A 875 -8.69 -31.45 9.81
N LEU A 876 -9.48 -31.91 8.84
CA LEU A 876 -10.51 -32.93 9.05
C LEU A 876 -9.87 -34.31 9.06
N LEU A 877 -9.80 -34.98 10.18
CA LEU A 877 -9.24 -36.34 10.31
C LEU A 877 -10.17 -37.42 9.75
N ALA A 878 -11.49 -37.28 9.96
CA ALA A 878 -12.47 -38.25 9.46
C ALA A 878 -13.86 -37.63 9.29
N GLU A 879 -14.55 -38.04 8.24
CA GLU A 879 -15.99 -37.88 8.06
C GLU A 879 -16.66 -39.24 8.29
N ILE A 880 -17.59 -39.31 9.24
CA ILE A 880 -18.28 -40.53 9.64
C ILE A 880 -19.78 -40.32 9.39
N LYS A 881 -20.30 -40.95 8.33
CA LYS A 881 -21.73 -40.89 7.98
C LYS A 881 -22.46 -42.13 8.49
N GLY A 882 -23.67 -41.94 9.03
CA GLY A 882 -24.53 -43.03 9.51
C GLY A 882 -24.30 -43.45 10.96
N ALA A 883 -23.55 -42.67 11.76
CA ALA A 883 -23.36 -42.90 13.20
C ALA A 883 -23.73 -41.65 14.02
N THR A 884 -24.22 -41.85 15.24
CA THR A 884 -24.47 -40.79 16.21
C THR A 884 -23.18 -40.29 16.86
N TYR A 885 -23.23 -39.07 17.40
CA TYR A 885 -22.13 -38.51 18.18
C TYR A 885 -21.71 -39.40 19.37
N GLU A 886 -22.67 -39.98 20.10
CA GLU A 886 -22.40 -40.82 21.27
C GLU A 886 -21.81 -42.19 20.88
N GLU A 887 -22.24 -42.77 19.75
CA GLU A 887 -21.63 -44.00 19.21
C GLU A 887 -20.16 -43.76 18.82
N VAL A 888 -19.87 -42.65 18.14
CA VAL A 888 -18.49 -42.27 17.78
C VAL A 888 -17.66 -41.98 19.03
N LYS A 889 -18.22 -41.24 20.01
CA LYS A 889 -17.56 -40.96 21.29
C LYS A 889 -17.20 -42.25 22.04
N LYS A 890 -18.13 -43.21 22.09
CA LYS A 890 -17.88 -44.52 22.72
C LYS A 890 -16.82 -45.32 21.97
N ALA A 891 -16.84 -45.29 20.63
CA ALA A 891 -15.84 -45.95 19.79
C ALA A 891 -14.43 -45.36 19.95
N LEU A 892 -14.32 -44.03 20.12
CA LEU A 892 -13.06 -43.33 20.33
C LEU A 892 -12.55 -43.38 21.78
N MET A 893 -13.44 -43.62 22.75
CA MET A 893 -13.19 -43.46 24.19
C MET A 893 -12.78 -42.03 24.60
N VAL A 894 -12.98 -41.05 23.73
CA VAL A 894 -12.73 -39.63 23.96
C VAL A 894 -13.84 -38.82 23.30
N ASP A 895 -14.06 -37.60 23.79
CA ASP A 895 -15.06 -36.71 23.21
C ASP A 895 -14.63 -36.25 21.80
N PRO A 896 -15.43 -36.49 20.73
CA PRO A 896 -15.06 -36.15 19.36
C PRO A 896 -14.67 -34.68 19.16
N ALA A 897 -15.27 -33.75 19.91
CA ALA A 897 -14.95 -32.32 19.82
C ALA A 897 -13.61 -31.96 20.49
N SER A 898 -13.16 -32.75 21.47
CA SER A 898 -11.86 -32.54 22.13
C SER A 898 -10.69 -32.99 21.25
N MET A 899 -10.94 -33.85 20.26
CA MET A 899 -9.93 -34.28 19.28
C MET A 899 -9.37 -33.12 18.47
N SER A 900 -10.17 -32.06 18.27
CA SER A 900 -9.74 -30.86 17.56
C SER A 900 -8.47 -30.28 18.15
N SER A 901 -8.33 -30.27 19.48
CA SER A 901 -7.19 -29.69 20.18
C SER A 901 -5.91 -30.53 20.10
N CYS A 902 -6.00 -31.78 19.64
CA CYS A 902 -4.85 -32.67 19.53
C CYS A 902 -3.89 -32.21 18.43
N ILE A 903 -2.61 -32.18 18.76
CA ILE A 903 -1.49 -32.13 17.80
C ILE A 903 -1.24 -33.60 17.48
N LEU A 904 -1.46 -34.10 16.27
CA LEU A 904 -1.24 -35.53 15.98
C LEU A 904 0.08 -35.78 15.23
N PRO A 905 1.17 -36.08 15.95
CA PRO A 905 2.38 -36.66 15.38
C PRO A 905 2.62 -38.09 15.91
N SER A 906 1.86 -39.08 15.42
CA SER A 906 2.38 -40.42 15.05
C SER A 906 1.34 -41.16 14.20
N MET A 907 1.73 -41.59 13.00
CA MET A 907 0.84 -42.34 12.11
C MET A 907 0.27 -43.64 12.71
N PRO A 908 1.02 -44.40 13.54
CA PRO A 908 0.49 -45.63 14.14
C PRO A 908 -0.72 -45.39 15.07
N LEU A 909 -0.71 -44.31 15.86
CA LEU A 909 -1.84 -43.98 16.75
C LEU A 909 -3.08 -43.56 15.96
N TYR A 910 -2.89 -42.77 14.90
CA TYR A 910 -3.98 -42.37 14.01
C TYR A 910 -4.60 -43.58 13.29
N LEU A 911 -3.79 -44.47 12.72
CA LEU A 911 -4.30 -45.66 12.03
C LEU A 911 -5.04 -46.60 12.98
N ASN A 912 -4.54 -46.80 14.20
CA ASN A 912 -5.24 -47.59 15.22
C ASN A 912 -6.60 -46.98 15.60
N MET A 913 -6.69 -45.65 15.72
CA MET A 913 -7.94 -44.95 15.97
C MET A 913 -8.96 -45.19 14.85
N ILE A 914 -8.54 -45.05 13.58
CA ILE A 914 -9.41 -45.28 12.42
C ILE A 914 -9.84 -46.76 12.34
N ASP A 915 -8.94 -47.71 12.58
CA ASP A 915 -9.27 -49.14 12.61
C ASP A 915 -10.28 -49.48 13.70
N ASN A 916 -10.16 -48.86 14.88
CA ASN A 916 -11.12 -49.03 15.96
C ASN A 916 -12.50 -48.48 15.59
N LEU A 917 -12.58 -47.34 14.88
CA LEU A 917 -13.83 -46.81 14.37
C LEU A 917 -14.49 -47.78 13.38
N TYR A 918 -13.75 -48.34 12.42
CA TYR A 918 -14.28 -49.33 11.48
C TYR A 918 -14.80 -50.60 12.18
N LYS A 919 -14.13 -51.06 13.24
CA LYS A 919 -14.56 -52.23 14.02
C LYS A 919 -15.79 -51.95 14.88
N ALA A 920 -15.84 -50.79 15.52
CA ALA A 920 -16.92 -50.41 16.42
C ALA A 920 -18.19 -49.93 15.69
N LEU A 921 -18.06 -49.43 14.45
CA LEU A 921 -19.14 -48.83 13.66
C LEU A 921 -19.27 -49.49 12.27
N PRO A 922 -19.64 -50.78 12.19
CA PRO A 922 -19.63 -51.54 10.93
C PRO A 922 -20.64 -51.05 9.88
N SER A 923 -21.68 -50.33 10.30
CA SER A 923 -22.70 -49.75 9.40
C SER A 923 -22.42 -48.31 8.99
N ALA A 924 -21.37 -47.68 9.54
CA ALA A 924 -21.01 -46.30 9.22
C ALA A 924 -20.12 -46.23 7.98
N LEU A 925 -20.36 -45.23 7.14
CA LEU A 925 -19.50 -44.89 6.01
C LEU A 925 -18.43 -43.92 6.49
N ILE A 926 -17.23 -44.44 6.73
CA ILE A 926 -16.10 -43.66 7.26
C ILE A 926 -15.16 -43.30 6.11
N THR A 927 -14.98 -42.01 5.87
CA THR A 927 -13.90 -41.47 5.06
C THR A 927 -12.87 -40.85 5.98
N SER A 928 -11.61 -41.27 5.91
CA SER A 928 -10.54 -40.73 6.76
C SER A 928 -9.47 -40.04 5.93
N TYR A 929 -8.81 -39.05 6.53
CA TYR A 929 -7.87 -38.18 5.84
C TYR A 929 -6.59 -38.06 6.65
N THR A 930 -5.48 -38.21 5.96
CA THR A 930 -4.15 -37.89 6.46
C THR A 930 -3.66 -36.64 5.76
N TYR A 931 -2.84 -35.86 6.45
CA TYR A 931 -2.31 -34.60 5.92
C TYR A 931 -0.80 -34.57 6.10
N HIS A 932 -0.14 -33.92 5.15
CA HIS A 932 1.11 -33.23 5.39
C HIS A 932 0.72 -31.82 5.84
N PRO A 933 0.85 -31.48 7.13
CA PRO A 933 0.38 -30.19 7.62
C PRO A 933 1.04 -29.03 6.86
N LEU A 934 0.26 -27.99 6.57
CA LEU A 934 0.65 -26.81 5.79
C LEU A 934 1.02 -27.09 4.31
N ILE A 935 0.81 -28.32 3.84
CA ILE A 935 0.94 -28.72 2.42
C ILE A 935 -0.44 -29.10 1.87
N GLY A 936 -1.07 -30.13 2.45
CA GLY A 936 -2.31 -30.68 1.91
C GLY A 936 -2.60 -32.10 2.41
N ALA A 937 -3.68 -32.71 1.89
CA ALA A 937 -4.06 -34.07 2.23
C ALA A 937 -3.03 -35.06 1.67
N SER A 938 -2.36 -35.85 2.50
CA SER A 938 -1.40 -36.88 2.06
C SER A 938 -2.10 -38.18 1.62
N GLY A 939 -3.31 -38.41 2.10
CA GLY A 939 -4.04 -39.63 1.78
C GLY A 939 -5.48 -39.60 2.25
N ILE A 940 -6.34 -40.25 1.49
CA ILE A 940 -7.74 -40.46 1.78
C ILE A 940 -8.00 -41.96 1.81
N ILE A 941 -8.75 -42.43 2.80
CA ILE A 941 -9.29 -43.78 2.84
C ILE A 941 -10.80 -43.66 2.75
N SER A 942 -11.39 -44.14 1.66
CA SER A 942 -12.83 -44.09 1.42
C SER A 942 -13.59 -45.18 2.21
N PRO A 943 -14.94 -45.13 2.28
CA PRO A 943 -15.72 -46.08 3.07
C PRO A 943 -15.52 -47.56 2.70
N ASN A 944 -15.19 -47.86 1.44
CA ASN A 944 -14.84 -49.19 0.97
C ASN A 944 -13.38 -49.60 1.27
N LYS A 945 -12.66 -48.82 2.09
CA LYS A 945 -11.24 -48.98 2.44
C LYS A 945 -10.25 -48.84 1.27
N ALA A 946 -10.70 -48.33 0.12
CA ALA A 946 -9.77 -47.96 -0.93
C ALA A 946 -8.95 -46.75 -0.45
N LYS A 947 -7.64 -46.85 -0.64
CA LYS A 947 -6.68 -45.82 -0.30
C LYS A 947 -6.34 -45.02 -1.55
N THR A 948 -6.39 -43.70 -1.43
CA THR A 948 -5.88 -42.74 -2.39
C THR A 948 -4.75 -41.98 -1.72
N THR A 949 -3.56 -41.93 -2.33
CA THR A 949 -2.43 -41.15 -1.82
C THR A 949 -2.11 -39.99 -2.74
N PHE A 950 -1.73 -38.87 -2.14
CA PHE A 950 -1.43 -37.64 -2.83
C PHE A 950 0.05 -37.36 -2.67
N GLU A 951 0.75 -37.24 -3.79
CA GLU A 951 2.15 -36.84 -3.81
C GLU A 951 2.22 -35.39 -4.25
N TYR A 952 2.92 -34.60 -3.46
CA TYR A 952 3.16 -33.21 -3.74
C TYR A 952 4.58 -33.05 -4.27
N ASN A 953 4.77 -32.14 -5.21
CA ASN A 953 6.09 -31.62 -5.41
C ASN A 953 6.44 -30.79 -4.18
N SER A 954 7.68 -30.40 -4.21
CA SER A 954 8.30 -29.65 -3.18
C SER A 954 7.82 -28.19 -3.14
N ASP A 955 7.10 -27.67 -4.16
CA ASP A 955 6.31 -26.43 -4.10
C ASP A 955 4.99 -26.56 -3.32
N SER A 956 4.74 -27.70 -2.67
CA SER A 956 3.43 -28.06 -2.09
C SER A 956 2.28 -28.13 -3.10
N GLN A 957 2.60 -28.27 -4.39
CA GLN A 957 1.60 -28.46 -5.45
C GLN A 957 1.40 -29.96 -5.69
N LEU A 958 0.16 -30.38 -5.91
CA LEU A 958 -0.20 -31.79 -6.06
C LEU A 958 0.30 -32.34 -7.40
N ILE A 959 1.31 -33.21 -7.42
CA ILE A 959 1.84 -33.75 -8.69
C ILE A 959 1.25 -35.09 -9.08
N ARG A 960 0.86 -35.93 -8.12
CA ARG A 960 0.28 -37.24 -8.43
C ARG A 960 -0.80 -37.63 -7.45
N ILE A 961 -1.81 -38.29 -7.98
CA ILE A 961 -2.81 -39.01 -7.21
C ILE A 961 -2.65 -40.48 -7.56
N LYS A 962 -2.44 -41.31 -6.54
CA LYS A 962 -2.25 -42.76 -6.70
C LYS A 962 -3.39 -43.53 -6.03
N ASP A 963 -3.71 -44.68 -6.61
CA ASP A 963 -4.69 -45.62 -6.07
C ASP A 963 -4.09 -46.51 -4.95
N THR A 964 -4.85 -47.53 -4.55
CA THR A 964 -4.50 -48.43 -3.44
C THR A 964 -3.30 -49.33 -3.77
N GLU A 965 -3.07 -49.61 -5.05
CA GLU A 965 -1.94 -50.41 -5.54
C GLU A 965 -0.68 -49.55 -5.79
N GLY A 966 -0.78 -48.24 -5.55
CA GLY A 966 0.29 -47.28 -5.80
C GLY A 966 0.42 -46.86 -7.26
N LYS A 967 -0.57 -47.18 -8.10
CA LYS A 967 -0.60 -46.80 -9.50
C LYS A 967 -1.12 -45.38 -9.64
N THR A 968 -0.46 -44.58 -10.47
CA THR A 968 -0.85 -43.20 -10.76
C THR A 968 -2.19 -43.17 -11.51
N MET A 969 -3.20 -42.53 -10.91
CA MET A 969 -4.50 -42.25 -11.53
C MET A 969 -4.47 -40.93 -12.29
N GLU A 970 -3.88 -39.90 -11.66
CA GLU A 970 -3.74 -38.56 -12.22
C GLU A 970 -2.33 -38.05 -11.96
N GLU A 971 -1.77 -37.36 -12.95
CA GLU A 971 -0.47 -36.69 -12.85
C GLU A 971 -0.62 -35.25 -13.34
N TYR A 972 -0.12 -34.32 -12.55
CA TYR A 972 -0.22 -32.89 -12.80
C TYR A 972 1.16 -32.34 -13.10
N GLN A 973 1.26 -31.62 -14.20
CA GLN A 973 2.44 -30.85 -14.55
C GLN A 973 2.10 -29.38 -14.49
N TYR A 974 2.70 -28.71 -13.51
CA TYR A 974 2.51 -27.28 -13.31
C TYR A 974 3.46 -26.52 -14.22
N HIS A 975 2.90 -25.92 -15.27
CA HIS A 975 3.59 -24.92 -16.05
C HIS A 975 3.32 -23.57 -15.40
N PHE A 976 4.33 -23.01 -14.72
CA PHE A 976 4.26 -21.63 -14.27
C PHE A 976 4.05 -20.74 -15.50
N ARG A 977 2.90 -20.08 -15.58
CA ARG A 977 2.73 -18.89 -16.41
C ARG A 977 3.21 -17.70 -15.58
N PRO A 978 4.29 -17.03 -15.99
CA PRO A 978 4.62 -15.71 -15.49
C PRO A 978 3.69 -14.63 -16.06
#